data_AF-A0A2Z4K3Q9-F1
#
_entry.id   AF-A0A2Z4K3Q9-F1
#
_cell.length_a   1.000
_cell.length_b   1.000
_cell.length_c   1.000
_cell.angle_alpha   90.00
_cell.angle_beta   90.00
_cell.angle_gamma   90.00
#
_symmetry.space_group_name_H-M   'P 1'
#
loop_
_entity.id
_entity.type
_entity.pdbx_description
1 polymer ?
#
loop_
_entity_poly.entity_id
_entity_poly.type
_entity_poly.pdbx_seq_one_letter_code
_entity_poly.pdbx_strand_id
1 'polypeptide(L)'
;MSTPVDDIVRWYELRAGGSLIALEAAVGERAYVVYAGPNIEGASPAELALLATRQHAPGGPAEHPRGSLLHTIGTGISGPSGLVGHREGKDWAVDLRVASVERTGPTALTIHCDDANTGLSSAHLFALDPETGLLTASTEITNRASEPFCLDWCAALCLPFDHSLSRFLSFTGRWANEFQIEEVPLFQGSIVRENKTGRTSHDVFPGGILTNEHTGENEGTALGFHLGWSGNHRQRIDRHSDGRGFLQMGELFFPGEMQLAESESYRTPDMLIAWSMDGFNGVSHAFHDHLERAVLDRRSAAKPRPVHYNTWEAVYFNHDESALIELAERAADVGAERFVLDDGWFGSRRNDAAGLGDWWVSQDVYPHGLHPIVNRVRELGMEFGLWFEPEMVNPDSDLYRARPDWVLGVEGAEPIASRNQLTLDLTKSEVTQYLFERISALVSEYEIAYIKWDMNRDAQHPASGGRAVMHRQTNEVYALIERLRTAHPGLEIESCSSGGARADFGILRHTDRVWTSDNNDARHRHAIMRGASHFLPLRVLGNHVGPRTCHITGRRFSMAFRVASAIFGHMGMELDLRRESERDLDVLKAGIALHKEHRELIHSGRFWRGESAAHTNLMGCVARDAGEALFAFAVLDLEIATLPERVTFPGLDRAKTYRVRLVWPKHNPSISTPCIIDAAGLQGEGVVVSGAALTTYGIQPPLTRPDTCLIYHLKSCE
;
A
#
# COMPACT_ATOMS: atom_id res chain seq x y z
N MET A 1 -47.84 -33.94 22.24
CA MET A 1 -47.75 -33.22 20.96
C MET A 1 -46.56 -32.30 21.09
N SER A 2 -45.50 -32.63 20.34
CA SER A 2 -44.22 -31.95 20.29
C SER A 2 -44.38 -30.53 19.76
N THR A 3 -43.92 -29.55 20.52
CA THR A 3 -43.61 -28.21 20.03
C THR A 3 -42.49 -28.35 18.98
N PRO A 4 -42.56 -27.65 17.82
CA PRO A 4 -41.52 -27.72 16.81
C PRO A 4 -40.20 -27.20 17.38
N VAL A 5 -39.10 -27.86 17.04
CA VAL A 5 -37.73 -27.36 17.25
C VAL A 5 -37.59 -26.09 16.41
N ASP A 6 -37.27 -24.96 17.04
CA ASP A 6 -37.00 -23.70 16.35
C ASP A 6 -36.01 -23.92 15.19
N ASP A 7 -36.31 -23.36 14.01
CA ASP A 7 -35.46 -23.45 12.83
C ASP A 7 -34.05 -22.89 13.13
N ILE A 8 -33.07 -23.78 13.34
CA ILE A 8 -31.66 -23.38 13.50
C ILE A 8 -31.19 -22.80 12.17
N VAL A 9 -31.00 -21.47 12.12
CA VAL A 9 -30.43 -20.79 10.96
C VAL A 9 -29.00 -21.30 10.73
N ARG A 10 -28.82 -22.04 9.63
CA ARG A 10 -27.54 -22.67 9.24
C ARG A 10 -26.76 -21.83 8.23
N TRP A 11 -27.45 -21.21 7.30
CA TRP A 11 -26.88 -20.62 6.09
C TRP A 11 -26.90 -19.10 6.17
N TYR A 12 -25.76 -18.47 5.87
CA TYR A 12 -25.61 -17.02 5.83
C TYR A 12 -24.97 -16.60 4.52
N GLU A 13 -25.29 -15.40 4.05
CA GLU A 13 -24.65 -14.81 2.89
C GLU A 13 -24.46 -13.30 3.04
N LEU A 14 -23.39 -12.81 2.43
CA LEU A 14 -23.14 -11.40 2.17
C LEU A 14 -23.03 -11.21 0.66
N ARG A 15 -23.78 -10.24 0.10
CA ARG A 15 -23.72 -9.85 -1.31
C ARG A 15 -23.62 -8.34 -1.43
N ALA A 16 -22.60 -7.88 -2.12
CA ALA A 16 -22.36 -6.46 -2.39
C ALA A 16 -21.29 -6.29 -3.47
N GLY A 17 -21.33 -5.18 -4.20
CA GLY A 17 -20.31 -4.79 -5.19
C GLY A 17 -19.84 -5.92 -6.11
N GLY A 18 -20.75 -6.78 -6.57
CA GLY A 18 -20.42 -7.89 -7.47
C GLY A 18 -19.72 -9.09 -6.81
N SER A 19 -19.68 -9.18 -5.48
CA SER A 19 -19.11 -10.31 -4.72
C SER A 19 -20.16 -11.05 -3.88
N LEU A 20 -19.91 -12.33 -3.64
CA LEU A 20 -20.70 -13.21 -2.76
C LEU A 20 -19.79 -13.93 -1.78
N ILE A 21 -20.12 -13.84 -0.49
CA ILE A 21 -19.58 -14.71 0.57
C ILE A 21 -20.73 -15.58 1.09
N ALA A 22 -20.62 -16.89 0.95
CA ALA A 22 -21.58 -17.87 1.45
C ALA A 22 -20.97 -18.67 2.60
N LEU A 23 -21.69 -18.73 3.72
CA LEU A 23 -21.21 -19.28 4.99
C LEU A 23 -22.18 -20.32 5.54
N GLU A 24 -21.63 -21.30 6.24
CA GLU A 24 -22.35 -22.24 7.08
C GLU A 24 -21.94 -22.02 8.53
N ALA A 25 -22.89 -21.72 9.42
CA ALA A 25 -22.63 -21.39 10.82
C ALA A 25 -23.83 -21.73 11.73
N ALA A 26 -24.11 -23.02 11.92
CA ALA A 26 -25.14 -23.47 12.86
C ALA A 26 -24.59 -23.54 14.30
N VAL A 27 -25.37 -23.09 15.28
CA VAL A 27 -25.01 -23.13 16.71
C VAL A 27 -24.65 -24.55 17.14
N GLY A 28 -23.51 -24.72 17.81
CA GLY A 28 -22.96 -26.00 18.23
C GLY A 28 -22.16 -26.75 17.15
N GLU A 29 -22.18 -26.28 15.90
CA GLU A 29 -21.38 -26.81 14.80
C GLU A 29 -20.13 -25.95 14.55
N ARG A 30 -19.26 -26.40 13.64
CA ARG A 30 -18.11 -25.60 13.17
C ARG A 30 -18.57 -24.69 12.04
N ALA A 31 -18.01 -23.49 11.95
CA ALA A 31 -18.29 -22.57 10.85
C ALA A 31 -17.38 -22.80 9.64
N TYR A 32 -17.93 -22.64 8.43
CA TYR A 32 -17.24 -22.85 7.16
C TYR A 32 -17.52 -21.74 6.16
N VAL A 33 -16.50 -21.38 5.36
CA VAL A 33 -16.70 -20.67 4.10
C VAL A 33 -17.07 -21.69 3.04
N VAL A 34 -18.29 -21.60 2.51
CA VAL A 34 -18.79 -22.47 1.43
C VAL A 34 -18.30 -21.93 0.09
N TYR A 35 -18.39 -20.61 -0.09
CA TYR A 35 -17.97 -19.90 -1.29
C TYR A 35 -17.54 -18.48 -0.94
N ALA A 36 -16.50 -18.00 -1.61
CA ALA A 36 -16.08 -16.59 -1.56
C ALA A 36 -15.51 -16.22 -2.93
N GLY A 37 -16.17 -15.29 -3.62
CA GLY A 37 -15.81 -14.96 -4.99
C GLY A 37 -16.76 -13.98 -5.67
N PRO A 38 -16.67 -13.84 -7.00
CA PRO A 38 -17.63 -13.09 -7.80
C PRO A 38 -19.08 -13.52 -7.53
N ASN A 39 -20.01 -12.58 -7.57
CA ASN A 39 -21.41 -12.86 -7.27
C ASN A 39 -22.00 -13.86 -8.28
N ILE A 40 -22.62 -14.91 -7.75
CA ILE A 40 -23.40 -15.88 -8.53
C ILE A 40 -24.87 -15.54 -8.35
N GLU A 41 -25.47 -14.92 -9.36
CA GLU A 41 -26.86 -14.46 -9.32
C GLU A 41 -27.83 -15.63 -9.08
N GLY A 42 -28.72 -15.47 -8.09
CA GLY A 42 -29.76 -16.44 -7.76
C GLY A 42 -29.31 -17.68 -6.96
N ALA A 43 -28.00 -17.97 -6.86
CA ALA A 43 -27.52 -19.15 -6.14
C ALA A 43 -27.57 -18.96 -4.62
N SER A 44 -28.17 -19.87 -3.86
CA SER A 44 -28.20 -19.83 -2.39
C SER A 44 -26.99 -20.55 -1.75
N PRO A 45 -26.61 -20.24 -0.50
CA PRO A 45 -25.54 -20.96 0.19
C PRO A 45 -25.81 -22.46 0.33
N ALA A 46 -27.07 -22.85 0.50
CA ALA A 46 -27.48 -24.25 0.58
C ALA A 46 -27.24 -25.00 -0.75
N GLU A 47 -27.56 -24.39 -1.88
CA GLU A 47 -27.26 -24.96 -3.21
C GLU A 47 -25.76 -25.08 -3.43
N LEU A 48 -25.00 -24.03 -3.09
CA LEU A 48 -23.54 -24.06 -3.21
C LEU A 48 -22.91 -25.14 -2.33
N ALA A 49 -23.38 -25.30 -1.10
CA ALA A 49 -22.90 -26.35 -0.20
C ALA A 49 -23.25 -27.75 -0.71
N LEU A 50 -24.45 -27.95 -1.27
CA LEU A 50 -24.85 -29.20 -1.92
C LEU A 50 -23.93 -29.52 -3.10
N LEU A 51 -23.65 -28.55 -3.97
CA LEU A 51 -22.76 -28.71 -5.12
C LEU A 51 -21.29 -28.92 -4.72
N ALA A 52 -20.89 -28.43 -3.55
CA ALA A 52 -19.57 -28.65 -2.96
C ALA A 52 -19.43 -30.00 -2.24
N THR A 53 -20.46 -30.86 -2.25
CA THR A 53 -20.42 -32.19 -1.63
C THR A 53 -19.25 -32.99 -2.20
N ARG A 54 -18.35 -33.41 -1.31
CA ARG A 54 -17.15 -34.15 -1.72
C ARG A 54 -17.42 -35.64 -1.85
N GLN A 55 -16.90 -36.23 -2.91
CA GLN A 55 -16.83 -37.66 -3.09
C GLN A 55 -15.92 -38.30 -2.01
N HIS A 56 -16.35 -39.43 -1.43
CA HIS A 56 -15.48 -40.23 -0.58
C HIS A 56 -14.26 -40.70 -1.39
N ALA A 57 -13.06 -40.49 -0.84
CA ALA A 57 -11.81 -40.87 -1.47
C ALA A 57 -11.37 -42.24 -0.92
N PRO A 58 -11.11 -43.25 -1.77
CA PRO A 58 -10.67 -44.56 -1.30
C PRO A 58 -9.44 -44.47 -0.39
N GLY A 59 -9.49 -45.11 0.78
CA GLY A 59 -8.42 -45.05 1.78
C GLY A 59 -8.42 -43.80 2.68
N GLY A 60 -9.36 -42.88 2.45
CA GLY A 60 -9.61 -41.72 3.32
C GLY A 60 -10.65 -42.02 4.42
N PRO A 61 -10.91 -41.04 5.31
CA PRO A 61 -11.98 -41.15 6.30
C PRO A 61 -13.35 -41.25 5.62
N ALA A 62 -14.32 -41.87 6.32
CA ALA A 62 -15.69 -41.98 5.83
C ALA A 62 -16.33 -40.59 5.62
N GLU A 63 -16.07 -39.67 6.55
CA GLU A 63 -16.39 -38.25 6.44
C GLU A 63 -15.09 -37.44 6.42
N HIS A 64 -14.88 -36.64 5.39
CA HIS A 64 -13.67 -35.83 5.26
C HIS A 64 -13.73 -34.57 6.14
N PRO A 65 -12.72 -34.30 6.98
CA PRO A 65 -12.63 -33.04 7.71
C PRO A 65 -12.65 -31.82 6.76
N ARG A 66 -13.65 -30.97 6.95
CA ARG A 66 -13.82 -29.69 6.23
C ARG A 66 -12.92 -28.62 6.86
N GLY A 67 -12.47 -27.69 6.04
CA GLY A 67 -11.69 -26.54 6.49
C GLY A 67 -12.58 -25.50 7.16
N SER A 68 -12.50 -25.37 8.50
CA SER A 68 -13.19 -24.32 9.27
C SER A 68 -12.55 -22.93 9.10
N LEU A 69 -13.12 -21.88 9.68
CA LEU A 69 -12.63 -20.50 9.54
C LEU A 69 -11.16 -20.30 9.96
N LEU A 70 -10.61 -21.15 10.84
CA LEU A 70 -9.21 -21.14 11.27
C LEU A 70 -8.48 -22.48 11.14
N HIS A 71 -9.10 -23.53 10.58
CA HIS A 71 -8.46 -24.87 10.48
C HIS A 71 -7.82 -25.36 11.79
N THR A 72 -8.46 -25.13 12.94
CA THR A 72 -7.85 -25.42 14.24
C THR A 72 -7.46 -26.90 14.35
N ILE A 73 -6.36 -27.20 15.05
CA ILE A 73 -5.80 -28.56 15.09
C ILE A 73 -6.81 -29.57 15.67
N GLY A 74 -7.65 -29.16 16.63
CA GLY A 74 -8.71 -29.99 17.21
C GLY A 74 -9.77 -30.45 16.21
N THR A 75 -9.80 -29.88 15.00
CA THR A 75 -10.70 -30.35 13.93
C THR A 75 -10.29 -31.67 13.30
N GLY A 76 -9.04 -32.10 13.49
CA GLY A 76 -8.46 -33.27 12.83
C GLY A 76 -8.07 -33.03 11.37
N ILE A 77 -8.06 -31.78 10.90
CA ILE A 77 -7.58 -31.44 9.56
C ILE A 77 -6.06 -31.64 9.49
N SER A 78 -5.59 -32.29 8.43
CA SER A 78 -4.16 -32.51 8.17
C SER A 78 -3.47 -31.33 7.46
N GLY A 79 -4.24 -30.28 7.19
CA GLY A 79 -3.77 -29.02 6.62
C GLY A 79 -3.18 -28.07 7.67
N PRO A 80 -2.57 -26.98 7.24
CA PRO A 80 -2.06 -25.97 8.16
C PRO A 80 -3.16 -25.22 8.88
N SER A 81 -2.94 -25.07 10.19
CA SER A 81 -3.85 -24.37 11.08
C SER A 81 -3.63 -22.87 11.03
N GLY A 82 -4.74 -22.14 10.93
CA GLY A 82 -4.83 -20.70 11.11
C GLY A 82 -4.88 -20.27 12.58
N LEU A 83 -4.86 -21.21 13.53
CA LEU A 83 -4.68 -20.95 14.96
C LEU A 83 -3.68 -21.95 15.53
N VAL A 84 -2.60 -21.45 16.11
CA VAL A 84 -1.60 -22.25 16.84
C VAL A 84 -1.29 -21.52 18.14
N GLY A 85 -1.32 -22.28 19.23
CA GLY A 85 -0.99 -21.79 20.56
C GLY A 85 -1.17 -22.88 21.58
N HIS A 86 -0.80 -22.60 22.83
CA HIS A 86 -0.82 -23.60 23.90
C HIS A 86 -0.75 -22.98 25.30
N ARG A 87 -0.99 -23.81 26.31
CA ARG A 87 -0.64 -23.58 27.72
C ARG A 87 0.44 -24.57 28.14
N GLU A 88 1.70 -24.18 28.01
CA GLU A 88 2.84 -25.07 28.29
C GLU A 88 2.73 -26.47 27.64
N GLY A 89 2.32 -26.53 26.37
CA GLY A 89 2.11 -27.79 25.63
C GLY A 89 0.76 -28.49 25.89
N LYS A 90 -0.15 -27.89 26.66
CA LYS A 90 -1.56 -28.30 26.80
C LYS A 90 -2.49 -27.39 26.00
N ASP A 91 -3.75 -27.78 25.85
CA ASP A 91 -4.83 -27.00 25.24
C ASP A 91 -4.56 -26.50 23.81
N TRP A 92 -3.63 -27.16 23.09
CA TRP A 92 -3.26 -26.84 21.71
C TRP A 92 -4.29 -27.35 20.69
N ALA A 93 -5.09 -28.34 21.06
CA ALA A 93 -6.07 -29.00 20.18
C ALA A 93 -7.42 -28.26 20.19
N VAL A 94 -7.41 -26.97 19.86
CA VAL A 94 -8.60 -26.10 19.90
C VAL A 94 -9.67 -26.58 18.90
N ASP A 95 -10.94 -26.60 19.31
CA ASP A 95 -12.11 -26.93 18.46
C ASP A 95 -13.25 -25.91 18.65
N LEU A 96 -13.17 -24.79 17.92
CA LEU A 96 -14.14 -23.70 18.01
C LEU A 96 -15.50 -24.10 17.42
N ARG A 97 -16.56 -23.95 18.23
CA ARG A 97 -17.96 -24.21 17.85
C ARG A 97 -18.77 -22.93 17.89
N VAL A 98 -19.65 -22.72 16.92
CA VAL A 98 -20.49 -21.52 16.83
C VAL A 98 -21.36 -21.41 18.08
N ALA A 99 -21.21 -20.30 18.80
CA ALA A 99 -22.03 -19.92 19.93
C ALA A 99 -23.19 -19.02 19.47
N SER A 100 -22.90 -18.05 18.59
CA SER A 100 -23.90 -17.15 18.00
C SER A 100 -23.41 -16.56 16.68
N VAL A 101 -24.34 -16.04 15.89
CA VAL A 101 -24.05 -15.24 14.69
C VAL A 101 -24.78 -13.93 14.82
N GLU A 102 -24.03 -12.82 14.81
CA GLU A 102 -24.58 -11.47 14.83
C GLU A 102 -24.50 -10.87 13.42
N ARG A 103 -25.60 -10.33 12.92
CA ARG A 103 -25.62 -9.63 11.64
C ARG A 103 -25.66 -8.13 11.86
N THR A 104 -24.67 -7.43 11.33
CA THR A 104 -24.55 -5.97 11.42
C THR A 104 -24.90 -5.36 10.07
N GLY A 105 -26.20 -5.20 9.81
CA GLY A 105 -26.69 -4.70 8.53
C GLY A 105 -26.63 -5.73 7.38
N PRO A 106 -26.85 -5.31 6.13
CA PRO A 106 -26.97 -6.24 5.01
C PRO A 106 -25.65 -6.89 4.59
N THR A 107 -24.51 -6.22 4.81
CA THR A 107 -23.21 -6.58 4.24
C THR A 107 -22.13 -6.93 5.27
N ALA A 108 -22.48 -7.07 6.55
CA ALA A 108 -21.54 -7.53 7.58
C ALA A 108 -22.16 -8.53 8.55
N LEU A 109 -21.33 -9.45 9.03
CA LEU A 109 -21.68 -10.40 10.08
C LEU A 109 -20.46 -10.75 10.96
N THR A 110 -20.74 -11.12 12.19
CA THR A 110 -19.76 -11.65 13.14
C THR A 110 -20.20 -13.04 13.58
N ILE A 111 -19.31 -14.03 13.46
CA ILE A 111 -19.53 -15.39 13.97
C ILE A 111 -18.75 -15.52 15.27
N HIS A 112 -19.47 -15.71 16.38
CA HIS A 112 -18.87 -15.98 17.67
C HIS A 112 -18.76 -17.49 17.87
N CYS A 113 -17.58 -17.95 18.23
CA CYS A 113 -17.34 -19.36 18.55
C CYS A 113 -16.72 -19.51 19.93
N ASP A 114 -17.01 -20.62 20.59
CA ASP A 114 -16.44 -21.01 21.87
C ASP A 114 -15.84 -22.42 21.76
N ASP A 115 -14.74 -22.66 22.48
CA ASP A 115 -14.22 -24.00 22.77
C ASP A 115 -14.27 -24.23 24.29
N ALA A 116 -15.27 -24.99 24.71
CA ALA A 116 -15.51 -25.29 26.12
C ALA A 116 -14.36 -26.09 26.78
N ASN A 117 -13.52 -26.80 25.99
CA ASN A 117 -12.43 -27.59 26.54
C ASN A 117 -11.20 -26.74 26.89
N THR A 118 -10.88 -25.76 26.05
CA THR A 118 -9.68 -24.92 26.20
C THR A 118 -9.97 -23.57 26.88
N GLY A 119 -11.25 -23.21 26.99
CA GLY A 119 -11.70 -21.92 27.49
C GLY A 119 -11.40 -20.77 26.52
N LEU A 120 -11.14 -21.07 25.25
CA LEU A 120 -10.96 -20.03 24.23
C LEU A 120 -12.29 -19.64 23.60
N SER A 121 -12.40 -18.39 23.19
CA SER A 121 -13.46 -17.92 22.33
C SER A 121 -12.91 -17.12 21.17
N SER A 122 -13.64 -17.08 20.06
CA SER A 122 -13.30 -16.29 18.90
C SER A 122 -14.48 -15.48 18.38
N ALA A 123 -14.17 -14.36 17.74
CA ALA A 123 -15.12 -13.59 16.94
C ALA A 123 -14.53 -13.40 15.53
N HIS A 124 -15.23 -13.92 14.52
CA HIS A 124 -14.84 -13.81 13.11
C HIS A 124 -15.69 -12.76 12.42
N LEU A 125 -15.09 -11.64 12.08
CA LEU A 125 -15.76 -10.54 11.38
C LEU A 125 -15.63 -10.73 9.87
N PHE A 126 -16.74 -10.58 9.17
CA PHE A 126 -16.81 -10.45 7.72
C PHE A 126 -17.58 -9.18 7.38
N ALA A 127 -16.97 -8.28 6.62
CA ALA A 127 -17.63 -7.08 6.13
C ALA A 127 -17.34 -6.90 4.64
N LEU A 128 -18.39 -6.95 3.81
CA LEU A 128 -18.30 -6.57 2.40
C LEU A 128 -18.56 -5.07 2.26
N ASP A 129 -17.68 -4.40 1.52
CA ASP A 129 -17.91 -3.03 1.06
C ASP A 129 -19.13 -3.01 0.12
N PRO A 130 -20.19 -2.21 0.42
CA PRO A 130 -21.40 -2.16 -0.39
C PRO A 130 -21.16 -1.80 -1.86
N GLU A 131 -20.16 -0.97 -2.15
CA GLU A 131 -19.88 -0.45 -3.48
C GLU A 131 -18.84 -1.28 -4.21
N THR A 132 -17.74 -1.63 -3.54
CA THR A 132 -16.60 -2.30 -4.20
C THR A 132 -16.66 -3.82 -4.13
N GLY A 133 -17.46 -4.38 -3.21
CA GLY A 133 -17.50 -5.82 -2.97
C GLY A 133 -16.22 -6.37 -2.32
N LEU A 134 -15.31 -5.50 -1.89
CA LEU A 134 -14.11 -5.90 -1.17
C LEU A 134 -14.50 -6.47 0.19
N LEU A 135 -13.98 -7.66 0.52
CA LEU A 135 -14.14 -8.28 1.82
C LEU A 135 -13.05 -7.81 2.78
N THR A 136 -13.46 -7.29 3.92
CA THR A 136 -12.62 -7.15 5.12
C THR A 136 -12.93 -8.31 6.05
N ALA A 137 -11.92 -9.12 6.38
CA ALA A 137 -12.00 -10.23 7.32
C ALA A 137 -10.99 -10.07 8.46
N SER A 138 -11.39 -10.42 9.67
CA SER A 138 -10.51 -10.45 10.84
C SER A 138 -11.01 -11.44 11.87
N THR A 139 -10.11 -11.91 12.73
CA THR A 139 -10.43 -12.79 13.84
C THR A 139 -9.93 -12.18 15.14
N GLU A 140 -10.78 -12.20 16.16
CA GLU A 140 -10.39 -11.93 17.55
C GLU A 140 -10.38 -13.25 18.34
N ILE A 141 -9.35 -13.48 19.14
CA ILE A 141 -9.22 -14.60 20.08
C ILE A 141 -9.21 -14.04 21.49
N THR A 142 -10.05 -14.58 22.37
CA THR A 142 -10.12 -14.20 23.79
C THR A 142 -9.91 -15.42 24.67
N ASN A 143 -9.03 -15.29 25.66
CA ASN A 143 -8.81 -16.32 26.67
C ASN A 143 -9.81 -16.18 27.82
N ARG A 144 -10.70 -17.15 28.02
CA ARG A 144 -11.65 -17.19 29.16
C ARG A 144 -11.22 -18.14 30.29
N ALA A 145 -10.05 -18.77 30.16
CA ALA A 145 -9.47 -19.58 31.23
C ALA A 145 -8.58 -18.72 32.13
N SER A 146 -8.40 -19.16 33.38
CA SER A 146 -7.55 -18.49 34.37
C SER A 146 -6.06 -18.52 34.01
N GLU A 147 -5.61 -19.59 33.34
CA GLU A 147 -4.24 -19.78 32.92
C GLU A 147 -3.95 -18.97 31.64
N PRO A 148 -2.77 -18.34 31.50
CA PRO A 148 -2.40 -17.62 30.28
C PRO A 148 -2.33 -18.54 29.04
N PHE A 149 -2.69 -18.02 27.86
CA PHE A 149 -2.55 -18.70 26.58
C PHE A 149 -1.38 -18.11 25.79
N CYS A 150 -0.41 -18.92 25.38
CA CYS A 150 0.61 -18.51 24.42
C CYS A 150 0.04 -18.64 23.00
N LEU A 151 -0.09 -17.54 22.28
CA LEU A 151 -0.59 -17.52 20.91
C LEU A 151 0.59 -17.41 19.95
N ASP A 152 0.88 -18.49 19.22
CA ASP A 152 2.02 -18.55 18.30
C ASP A 152 1.63 -18.10 16.88
N TRP A 153 0.37 -18.30 16.49
CA TRP A 153 -0.15 -17.92 15.17
C TRP A 153 -1.67 -17.75 15.22
N CYS A 154 -2.15 -16.68 14.59
CA CYS A 154 -3.57 -16.48 14.31
C CYS A 154 -3.73 -15.80 12.95
N ALA A 155 -4.29 -16.52 11.98
CA ALA A 155 -4.68 -15.99 10.70
C ALA A 155 -5.98 -15.20 10.82
N ALA A 156 -6.14 -14.13 10.04
CA ALA A 156 -7.38 -13.38 9.95
C ALA A 156 -8.55 -14.26 9.46
N LEU A 157 -8.26 -15.13 8.48
CA LEU A 157 -9.18 -16.10 7.89
C LEU A 157 -8.38 -17.21 7.19
N CYS A 158 -8.87 -18.46 7.25
CA CYS A 158 -8.51 -19.51 6.30
C CYS A 158 -9.45 -19.46 5.09
N LEU A 159 -9.09 -18.66 4.09
CA LEU A 159 -9.94 -18.46 2.91
C LEU A 159 -9.77 -19.60 1.92
N PRO A 160 -10.80 -20.40 1.60
CA PRO A 160 -10.71 -21.38 0.53
C PRO A 160 -10.68 -20.68 -0.84
N PHE A 161 -9.92 -21.24 -1.77
CA PHE A 161 -9.91 -20.80 -3.16
C PHE A 161 -9.88 -22.01 -4.12
N ASP A 162 -10.37 -21.79 -5.34
CA ASP A 162 -10.49 -22.84 -6.36
C ASP A 162 -9.17 -23.07 -7.11
N HIS A 163 -8.91 -24.32 -7.53
CA HIS A 163 -7.68 -24.67 -8.24
C HIS A 163 -7.55 -24.05 -9.64
N SER A 164 -8.62 -23.49 -10.22
CA SER A 164 -8.60 -22.71 -11.45
C SER A 164 -7.77 -21.42 -11.34
N LEU A 165 -7.62 -20.87 -10.13
CA LEU A 165 -6.66 -19.80 -9.84
C LEU A 165 -5.24 -20.41 -9.86
N SER A 166 -4.72 -20.56 -11.08
CA SER A 166 -3.55 -21.33 -11.44
C SER A 166 -2.23 -20.54 -11.49
N ARG A 167 -2.25 -19.24 -11.17
CA ARG A 167 -1.06 -18.38 -11.11
C ARG A 167 -1.05 -17.57 -9.81
N PHE A 168 0.13 -17.36 -9.24
CA PHE A 168 0.33 -16.48 -8.08
C PHE A 168 1.32 -15.37 -8.43
N LEU A 169 0.83 -14.13 -8.43
CA LEU A 169 1.64 -12.93 -8.56
C LEU A 169 1.98 -12.41 -7.17
N SER A 170 3.24 -12.61 -6.79
CA SER A 170 3.85 -12.11 -5.57
C SER A 170 4.44 -10.71 -5.82
N PHE A 171 4.37 -9.85 -4.81
CA PHE A 171 4.99 -8.53 -4.86
C PHE A 171 6.23 -8.54 -3.95
N THR A 172 7.37 -8.20 -4.53
CA THR A 172 8.68 -8.21 -3.89
C THR A 172 9.49 -6.96 -4.26
N GLY A 173 10.75 -6.92 -3.88
CA GLY A 173 11.63 -5.81 -4.17
C GLY A 173 12.83 -5.75 -3.25
N ARG A 174 13.52 -4.62 -3.34
CA ARG A 174 14.59 -4.20 -2.44
C ARG A 174 14.56 -2.68 -2.35
N TRP A 175 15.36 -2.10 -1.46
CA TRP A 175 15.57 -0.65 -1.46
C TRP A 175 15.88 -0.15 -2.88
N ALA A 176 15.17 0.91 -3.28
CA ALA A 176 15.23 1.54 -4.61
C ALA A 176 14.75 0.65 -5.79
N ASN A 177 14.00 -0.42 -5.52
CA ASN A 177 13.39 -1.29 -6.53
C ASN A 177 12.15 -2.02 -5.96
N GLU A 178 11.23 -1.25 -5.39
CA GLU A 178 10.02 -1.73 -4.70
C GLU A 178 8.94 -2.24 -5.66
N PHE A 179 8.00 -3.04 -5.14
CA PHE A 179 6.80 -3.50 -5.85
C PHE A 179 7.04 -4.25 -7.16
N GLN A 180 8.15 -4.97 -7.28
CA GLN A 180 8.37 -5.84 -8.43
C GLN A 180 7.40 -7.01 -8.38
N ILE A 181 6.85 -7.36 -9.54
CA ILE A 181 5.92 -8.47 -9.68
C ILE A 181 6.73 -9.73 -10.03
N GLU A 182 6.62 -10.73 -9.16
CA GLU A 182 7.21 -12.05 -9.35
C GLU A 182 6.09 -13.07 -9.49
N GLU A 183 6.03 -13.76 -10.64
CA GLU A 183 5.13 -14.90 -10.79
C GLU A 183 5.77 -16.13 -10.16
N VAL A 184 5.15 -16.65 -9.09
CA VAL A 184 5.62 -17.86 -8.42
C VAL A 184 4.98 -19.08 -9.08
N PRO A 185 5.78 -20.03 -9.61
CA PRO A 185 5.24 -21.24 -10.21
C PRO A 185 4.40 -22.02 -9.22
N LEU A 186 3.22 -22.46 -9.64
CA LEU A 186 2.41 -23.30 -8.78
C LEU A 186 3.03 -24.68 -8.54
N PHE A 187 2.80 -25.15 -7.33
CA PHE A 187 3.35 -26.37 -6.77
C PHE A 187 2.27 -26.99 -5.88
N GLN A 188 2.43 -28.26 -5.53
CA GLN A 188 1.61 -28.92 -4.52
C GLN A 188 2.30 -28.74 -3.16
N GLY A 189 1.57 -28.24 -2.15
CA GLY A 189 2.12 -27.89 -0.84
C GLY A 189 1.86 -26.43 -0.46
N SER A 190 2.77 -25.86 0.33
CA SER A 190 2.69 -24.50 0.90
C SER A 190 3.75 -23.52 0.36
N ILE A 191 3.32 -22.32 -0.06
CA ILE A 191 4.17 -21.13 -0.19
C ILE A 191 3.95 -20.38 1.10
N VAL A 192 5.04 -20.06 1.79
CA VAL A 192 5.01 -19.22 2.97
C VAL A 192 6.02 -18.10 2.76
N ARG A 193 5.57 -16.85 2.88
CA ARG A 193 6.47 -15.69 2.96
C ARG A 193 6.29 -15.06 4.32
N GLU A 194 7.40 -14.85 5.01
CA GLU A 194 7.47 -14.27 6.34
C GLU A 194 8.30 -13.01 6.32
N ASN A 195 7.88 -12.04 7.12
CA ASN A 195 8.62 -10.83 7.35
C ASN A 195 8.80 -10.60 8.86
N LYS A 196 10.06 -10.40 9.27
CA LYS A 196 10.48 -10.17 10.66
C LYS A 196 11.24 -8.85 10.84
N THR A 197 11.10 -7.92 9.89
CA THR A 197 11.88 -6.67 9.86
C THR A 197 11.33 -5.56 10.73
N GLY A 198 10.16 -5.73 11.37
CA GLY A 198 9.49 -4.70 12.16
C GLY A 198 8.84 -3.58 11.33
N ARG A 199 8.76 -3.76 10.02
CA ARG A 199 8.06 -2.94 9.03
C ARG A 199 7.50 -3.86 7.94
N THR A 200 6.79 -3.38 6.92
CA THR A 200 6.37 -4.28 5.81
C THR A 200 7.53 -4.74 4.94
N SER A 201 8.67 -4.04 4.97
CA SER A 201 9.86 -4.28 4.16
C SER A 201 9.68 -3.99 2.67
N HIS A 202 10.79 -3.87 1.95
CA HIS A 202 10.78 -3.81 0.48
C HIS A 202 10.61 -5.18 -0.18
N ASP A 203 11.01 -6.26 0.52
CA ASP A 203 11.07 -7.62 -0.03
C ASP A 203 9.72 -8.34 0.08
N VAL A 204 9.07 -8.29 1.24
CA VAL A 204 7.83 -9.04 1.47
C VAL A 204 6.66 -8.09 1.60
N PHE A 205 6.13 -7.64 0.46
CA PHE A 205 4.87 -6.89 0.47
C PHE A 205 3.75 -7.78 1.06
N PRO A 206 2.91 -7.26 1.99
CA PRO A 206 1.87 -8.03 2.65
C PRO A 206 0.63 -8.19 1.75
N GLY A 207 0.82 -8.67 0.52
CA GLY A 207 -0.26 -8.86 -0.44
C GLY A 207 0.20 -9.56 -1.73
N GLY A 208 -0.78 -9.92 -2.55
CA GLY A 208 -0.57 -10.64 -3.81
C GLY A 208 -1.86 -10.87 -4.59
N ILE A 209 -1.73 -11.53 -5.74
CA ILE A 209 -2.88 -11.82 -6.63
C ILE A 209 -2.82 -13.28 -7.10
N LEU A 210 -3.91 -14.01 -6.88
CA LEU A 210 -4.17 -15.33 -7.47
C LEU A 210 -5.06 -15.18 -8.71
N THR A 211 -4.70 -15.83 -9.83
CA THR A 211 -5.36 -15.57 -11.12
C THR A 211 -5.50 -16.84 -11.93
N ASN A 212 -6.42 -16.84 -12.90
CA ASN A 212 -6.43 -17.87 -13.96
C ASN A 212 -5.25 -17.66 -14.93
N GLU A 213 -4.94 -18.69 -15.73
CA GLU A 213 -3.82 -18.72 -16.68
C GLU A 213 -3.80 -17.49 -17.62
N HIS A 214 -4.96 -17.16 -18.21
CA HIS A 214 -5.09 -16.11 -19.24
C HIS A 214 -5.57 -14.76 -18.69
N THR A 215 -5.46 -14.52 -17.38
CA THR A 215 -5.89 -13.24 -16.80
C THR A 215 -4.92 -12.13 -17.20
N GLY A 216 -5.47 -11.03 -17.73
CA GLY A 216 -4.73 -9.82 -18.13
C GLY A 216 -5.13 -8.60 -17.30
N GLU A 217 -4.81 -7.40 -17.81
CA GLU A 217 -5.13 -6.14 -17.13
C GLU A 217 -6.64 -5.86 -17.12
N ASN A 218 -7.38 -6.27 -18.15
CA ASN A 218 -8.79 -5.86 -18.35
C ASN A 218 -9.80 -7.02 -18.45
N GLU A 219 -9.34 -8.27 -18.35
CA GLU A 219 -10.22 -9.45 -18.41
C GLU A 219 -9.64 -10.63 -17.63
N GLY A 220 -10.53 -11.53 -17.22
CA GLY A 220 -10.19 -12.76 -16.52
C GLY A 220 -10.38 -12.67 -15.01
N THR A 221 -10.43 -13.84 -14.37
CA THR A 221 -10.67 -13.95 -12.94
C THR A 221 -9.41 -13.71 -12.13
N ALA A 222 -9.47 -12.75 -11.20
CA ALA A 222 -8.42 -12.47 -10.24
C ALA A 222 -8.97 -12.36 -8.82
N LEU A 223 -8.18 -12.85 -7.86
CA LEU A 223 -8.35 -12.71 -6.42
C LEU A 223 -7.13 -11.95 -5.89
N GLY A 224 -7.29 -10.67 -5.59
CA GLY A 224 -6.27 -9.86 -4.92
C GLY A 224 -6.45 -9.87 -3.41
N PHE A 225 -5.35 -9.90 -2.67
CA PHE A 225 -5.37 -9.91 -1.21
C PHE A 225 -4.27 -9.01 -0.63
N HIS A 226 -4.56 -8.37 0.50
CA HIS A 226 -3.65 -7.49 1.23
C HIS A 226 -3.92 -7.57 2.74
N LEU A 227 -2.88 -7.58 3.57
CA LEU A 227 -3.01 -7.47 5.03
C LEU A 227 -2.76 -6.03 5.45
N GLY A 228 -3.75 -5.40 6.08
CA GLY A 228 -3.66 -4.03 6.62
C GLY A 228 -2.80 -3.93 7.87
N TRP A 229 -1.51 -4.27 7.75
CA TRP A 229 -0.55 -4.32 8.85
C TRP A 229 0.84 -3.85 8.41
N SER A 230 1.45 -2.99 9.23
CA SER A 230 2.77 -2.43 8.98
C SER A 230 3.91 -3.15 9.66
N GLY A 231 3.65 -4.17 10.48
CA GLY A 231 4.69 -4.90 11.24
C GLY A 231 5.05 -6.25 10.63
N ASN A 232 5.57 -7.12 11.49
CA ASN A 232 5.88 -8.51 11.14
C ASN A 232 4.62 -9.25 10.69
N HIS A 233 4.72 -10.00 9.60
CA HIS A 233 3.57 -10.69 9.03
C HIS A 233 3.97 -11.98 8.33
N ARG A 234 2.97 -12.84 8.13
CA ARG A 234 3.09 -14.06 7.35
C ARG A 234 1.93 -14.14 6.36
N GLN A 235 2.27 -14.49 5.13
CA GLN A 235 1.32 -14.90 4.09
C GLN A 235 1.57 -16.36 3.74
N ARG A 236 0.49 -17.12 3.57
CA ARG A 236 0.55 -18.54 3.30
C ARG A 236 -0.50 -18.96 2.28
N ILE A 237 -0.07 -19.68 1.25
CA ILE A 237 -0.91 -20.22 0.18
C ILE A 237 -0.64 -21.72 0.10
N ASP A 238 -1.67 -22.52 0.32
CA ASP A 238 -1.59 -23.97 0.27
C ASP A 238 -2.41 -24.53 -0.89
N ARG A 239 -1.88 -25.55 -1.57
CA ARG A 239 -2.61 -26.39 -2.52
C ARG A 239 -2.47 -27.85 -2.11
N HIS A 240 -3.60 -28.46 -1.80
CA HIS A 240 -3.66 -29.81 -1.29
C HIS A 240 -3.82 -30.82 -2.45
N SER A 241 -3.39 -32.06 -2.20
CA SER A 241 -3.55 -33.18 -3.15
C SER A 241 -5.01 -33.48 -3.48
N ASP A 242 -5.93 -33.07 -2.61
CA ASP A 242 -7.35 -33.29 -2.78
C ASP A 242 -8.03 -32.16 -3.55
N GLY A 243 -7.30 -31.21 -4.13
CA GLY A 243 -7.88 -30.16 -4.96
C GLY A 243 -8.48 -28.99 -4.18
N ARG A 244 -8.09 -28.80 -2.91
CA ARG A 244 -8.40 -27.59 -2.12
C ARG A 244 -7.21 -26.62 -2.08
N GLY A 245 -7.50 -25.34 -2.31
CA GLY A 245 -6.58 -24.23 -2.05
C GLY A 245 -6.98 -23.46 -0.80
N PHE A 246 -6.00 -22.99 -0.02
CA PHE A 246 -6.24 -22.11 1.13
C PHE A 246 -5.26 -20.94 1.18
N LEU A 247 -5.79 -19.74 1.44
CA LEU A 247 -5.03 -18.52 1.68
C LEU A 247 -5.18 -18.11 3.14
N GLN A 248 -4.06 -17.82 3.81
CA GLN A 248 -3.99 -17.34 5.18
C GLN A 248 -3.05 -16.14 5.26
N MET A 249 -3.45 -15.13 6.03
CA MET A 249 -2.60 -13.98 6.36
C MET A 249 -2.80 -13.59 7.82
N GLY A 250 -1.74 -13.08 8.45
CA GLY A 250 -1.78 -12.64 9.84
C GLY A 250 -0.48 -12.03 10.28
N GLU A 251 -0.51 -11.43 11.47
CA GLU A 251 0.69 -10.95 12.15
C GLU A 251 1.61 -12.13 12.52
N LEU A 252 2.92 -11.89 12.48
CA LEU A 252 3.93 -12.87 12.85
C LEU A 252 4.60 -12.47 14.16
N PHE A 253 4.42 -13.29 15.19
CA PHE A 253 5.01 -13.10 16.51
C PHE A 253 6.41 -13.71 16.61
N PHE A 254 7.24 -13.10 17.45
CA PHE A 254 8.39 -13.75 18.04
C PHE A 254 7.97 -14.75 19.14
N PRO A 255 8.83 -15.71 19.50
CA PRO A 255 8.50 -16.70 20.53
C PRO A 255 8.06 -16.05 21.85
N GLY A 256 6.87 -16.42 22.32
CA GLY A 256 6.30 -15.95 23.60
C GLY A 256 5.90 -14.47 23.64
N GLU A 257 5.90 -13.76 22.50
CA GLU A 257 5.52 -12.36 22.40
C GLU A 257 4.04 -12.12 22.71
N MET A 258 3.16 -13.00 22.21
CA MET A 258 1.73 -12.90 22.42
C MET A 258 1.27 -13.90 23.50
N GLN A 259 0.95 -13.37 24.68
CA GLN A 259 0.38 -14.12 25.80
C GLN A 259 -0.91 -13.45 26.23
N LEU A 260 -2.01 -14.20 26.22
CA LEU A 260 -3.32 -13.73 26.62
C LEU A 260 -3.61 -14.19 28.06
N ALA A 261 -3.62 -13.27 29.02
CA ALA A 261 -4.13 -13.54 30.36
C ALA A 261 -5.65 -13.79 30.34
N GLU A 262 -6.23 -14.10 31.51
CA GLU A 262 -7.68 -14.24 31.62
C GLU A 262 -8.39 -12.96 31.15
N SER A 263 -9.39 -13.13 30.30
CA SER A 263 -10.19 -12.08 29.65
C SER A 263 -9.41 -11.16 28.70
N GLU A 264 -8.14 -11.42 28.42
CA GLU A 264 -7.41 -10.68 27.39
C GLU A 264 -7.70 -11.23 25.99
N SER A 265 -7.65 -10.32 25.02
CA SER A 265 -7.99 -10.59 23.62
C SER A 265 -6.88 -10.10 22.70
N TYR A 266 -6.68 -10.83 21.60
CA TYR A 266 -5.91 -10.40 20.46
C TYR A 266 -6.80 -10.40 19.22
N ARG A 267 -6.78 -9.30 18.47
CA ARG A 267 -7.45 -9.18 17.17
C ARG A 267 -6.40 -9.13 16.06
N THR A 268 -6.58 -9.96 15.04
CA THR A 268 -5.72 -9.94 13.85
C THR A 268 -5.83 -8.60 13.13
N PRO A 269 -4.80 -8.21 12.37
CA PRO A 269 -4.95 -7.18 11.35
C PRO A 269 -6.02 -7.58 10.32
N ASP A 270 -6.56 -6.60 9.62
CA ASP A 270 -7.59 -6.82 8.61
C ASP A 270 -6.98 -7.47 7.37
N MET A 271 -7.54 -8.61 6.94
CA MET A 271 -7.29 -9.19 5.64
C MET A 271 -8.31 -8.65 4.65
N LEU A 272 -7.82 -7.97 3.62
CA LEU A 272 -8.60 -7.32 2.57
C LEU A 272 -8.54 -8.19 1.31
N ILE A 273 -9.70 -8.53 0.75
CA ILE A 273 -9.80 -9.45 -0.39
C ILE A 273 -10.73 -8.87 -1.45
N ALA A 274 -10.27 -8.82 -2.69
CA ALA A 274 -11.04 -8.36 -3.84
C ALA A 274 -11.09 -9.46 -4.92
N TRP A 275 -12.27 -9.66 -5.50
CA TRP A 275 -12.46 -10.52 -6.67
C TRP A 275 -12.88 -9.69 -7.87
N SER A 276 -12.41 -10.08 -9.04
CA SER A 276 -12.73 -9.42 -10.30
C SER A 276 -12.84 -10.45 -11.42
N MET A 277 -13.75 -10.22 -12.36
CA MET A 277 -13.78 -10.88 -13.67
C MET A 277 -13.22 -9.99 -14.78
N ASP A 278 -12.89 -8.74 -14.44
CA ASP A 278 -12.37 -7.68 -15.32
C ASP A 278 -10.85 -7.54 -15.17
N GLY A 279 -10.15 -8.64 -14.86
CA GLY A 279 -8.69 -8.69 -14.73
C GLY A 279 -8.13 -7.89 -13.55
N PHE A 280 -6.85 -7.51 -13.69
CA PHE A 280 -6.10 -6.82 -12.63
C PHE A 280 -6.61 -5.41 -12.34
N ASN A 281 -7.11 -4.69 -13.35
CA ASN A 281 -7.67 -3.35 -13.12
C ASN A 281 -8.91 -3.41 -12.22
N GLY A 282 -9.80 -4.40 -12.38
CA GLY A 282 -10.95 -4.55 -11.49
C GLY A 282 -10.57 -4.82 -10.03
N VAL A 283 -9.52 -5.62 -9.81
CA VAL A 283 -8.95 -5.83 -8.46
C VAL A 283 -8.40 -4.51 -7.89
N SER A 284 -7.61 -3.77 -8.67
CA SER A 284 -7.06 -2.49 -8.24
C SER A 284 -8.13 -1.45 -7.96
N HIS A 285 -9.19 -1.39 -8.78
CA HIS A 285 -10.31 -0.49 -8.53
C HIS A 285 -11.00 -0.78 -7.20
N ALA A 286 -11.19 -2.05 -6.85
CA ALA A 286 -11.76 -2.41 -5.56
C ALA A 286 -10.88 -1.97 -4.38
N PHE A 287 -9.56 -2.17 -4.46
CA PHE A 287 -8.62 -1.70 -3.43
C PHE A 287 -8.56 -0.17 -3.35
N HIS A 288 -8.46 0.51 -4.49
CA HIS A 288 -8.35 1.96 -4.56
C HIS A 288 -9.61 2.64 -4.03
N ASP A 289 -10.79 2.22 -4.50
CA ASP A 289 -12.08 2.78 -4.09
C ASP A 289 -12.34 2.49 -2.60
N HIS A 290 -11.95 1.31 -2.10
CA HIS A 290 -12.06 1.00 -0.66
C HIS A 290 -11.12 1.85 0.19
N LEU A 291 -9.85 1.99 -0.22
CA LEU A 291 -8.88 2.83 0.48
C LEU A 291 -9.37 4.27 0.59
N GLU A 292 -9.85 4.85 -0.53
CA GLU A 292 -10.33 6.23 -0.56
C GLU A 292 -11.59 6.46 0.29
N ARG A 293 -12.51 5.50 0.34
CA ARG A 293 -13.80 5.66 1.02
C ARG A 293 -13.78 5.28 2.50
N ALA A 294 -13.04 4.23 2.85
CA ALA A 294 -13.15 3.57 4.16
C ALA A 294 -11.88 3.68 5.01
N VAL A 295 -10.72 3.96 4.42
CA VAL A 295 -9.42 3.88 5.11
C VAL A 295 -8.77 5.24 5.25
N LEU A 296 -8.66 6.02 4.16
CA LEU A 296 -8.07 7.34 4.20
C LEU A 296 -8.94 8.31 4.99
N ASP A 297 -8.28 9.16 5.77
CA ASP A 297 -8.96 10.25 6.45
C ASP A 297 -9.60 11.20 5.42
N ARG A 298 -10.84 11.61 5.66
CA ARG A 298 -11.58 12.55 4.80
C ARG A 298 -10.86 13.90 4.65
N ARG A 299 -10.04 14.31 5.63
CA ARG A 299 -9.17 15.49 5.55
C ARG A 299 -8.24 15.44 4.35
N SER A 300 -7.81 14.24 3.96
CA SER A 300 -6.98 14.05 2.78
C SER A 300 -7.65 14.56 1.49
N ALA A 301 -8.99 14.65 1.44
CA ALA A 301 -9.78 15.17 0.33
C ALA A 301 -10.09 16.69 0.41
N ALA A 302 -9.73 17.36 1.52
CA ALA A 302 -10.11 18.75 1.76
C ALA A 302 -9.39 19.76 0.84
N LYS A 303 -8.22 19.40 0.31
CA LYS A 303 -7.46 20.22 -0.63
C LYS A 303 -6.82 19.36 -1.73
N PRO A 304 -6.51 19.95 -2.90
CA PRO A 304 -5.69 19.29 -3.90
C PRO A 304 -4.33 18.88 -3.31
N ARG A 305 -3.76 17.79 -3.84
CA ARG A 305 -2.41 17.38 -3.46
C ARG A 305 -1.40 18.41 -3.99
N PRO A 306 -0.61 19.06 -3.13
CA PRO A 306 0.31 20.10 -3.57
C PRO A 306 1.50 19.50 -4.32
N VAL A 307 2.07 20.26 -5.25
CA VAL A 307 3.34 19.88 -5.88
C VAL A 307 4.49 20.12 -4.89
N HIS A 308 5.18 19.05 -4.49
CA HIS A 308 6.28 19.11 -3.51
C HIS A 308 7.60 19.57 -4.13
N TYR A 309 8.37 20.33 -3.37
CA TYR A 309 9.81 20.47 -3.50
C TYR A 309 10.47 19.88 -2.24
N ASN A 310 11.27 18.82 -2.39
CA ASN A 310 12.03 18.23 -1.30
C ASN A 310 13.53 18.55 -1.45
N THR A 311 14.18 18.97 -0.37
CA THR A 311 15.58 19.43 -0.40
C THR A 311 16.63 18.32 -0.38
N TRP A 312 16.26 17.06 -0.12
CA TRP A 312 17.20 15.97 0.16
C TRP A 312 18.28 15.82 -0.92
N GLU A 313 17.91 15.45 -2.15
CA GLU A 313 18.91 15.30 -3.22
C GLU A 313 19.45 16.64 -3.77
N ALA A 314 18.90 17.77 -3.32
CA ALA A 314 19.41 19.09 -3.70
C ALA A 314 20.66 19.47 -2.90
N VAL A 315 20.69 19.18 -1.61
CA VAL A 315 21.75 19.64 -0.69
C VAL A 315 22.32 18.55 0.23
N TYR A 316 21.64 17.41 0.37
CA TYR A 316 21.91 16.42 1.42
C TYR A 316 22.11 17.13 2.76
N PHE A 317 23.18 16.83 3.50
CA PHE A 317 23.47 17.46 4.79
C PHE A 317 24.14 18.85 4.69
N ASN A 318 24.46 19.35 3.49
CA ASN A 318 25.16 20.61 3.31
C ASN A 318 24.20 21.81 3.32
N HIS A 319 23.57 22.02 4.48
CA HIS A 319 22.57 23.06 4.69
C HIS A 319 23.24 24.45 4.81
N ASP A 320 22.68 25.40 4.07
CA ASP A 320 22.98 26.83 4.16
C ASP A 320 21.66 27.59 4.02
N GLU A 321 21.37 28.50 4.94
CA GLU A 321 20.07 29.21 4.99
C GLU A 321 19.80 30.00 3.71
N SER A 322 20.81 30.70 3.18
CA SER A 322 20.66 31.53 1.98
C SER A 322 20.42 30.67 0.73
N ALA A 323 21.12 29.55 0.62
CA ALA A 323 20.93 28.56 -0.45
C ALA A 323 19.53 27.93 -0.40
N LEU A 324 19.03 27.61 0.79
CA LEU A 324 17.68 27.05 0.97
C LEU A 324 16.59 28.07 0.62
N ILE A 325 16.79 29.35 0.95
CA ILE A 325 15.90 30.44 0.52
C ILE A 325 15.92 30.58 -1.02
N GLU A 326 17.10 30.58 -1.66
CA GLU A 326 17.18 30.63 -3.13
C GLU A 326 16.46 29.43 -3.78
N LEU A 327 16.61 28.23 -3.20
CA LEU A 327 15.90 27.04 -3.65
C LEU A 327 14.38 27.18 -3.49
N ALA A 328 13.90 27.76 -2.39
CA ALA A 328 12.47 28.03 -2.21
C ALA A 328 11.94 29.00 -3.26
N GLU A 329 12.68 30.07 -3.58
CA GLU A 329 12.31 31.02 -4.63
C GLU A 329 12.23 30.36 -6.02
N ARG A 330 13.21 29.53 -6.35
CA ARG A 330 13.22 28.77 -7.62
C ARG A 330 12.10 27.73 -7.67
N ALA A 331 11.84 27.04 -6.57
CA ALA A 331 10.75 26.07 -6.46
C ALA A 331 9.40 26.76 -6.69
N ALA A 332 9.19 27.93 -6.07
CA ALA A 332 7.98 28.73 -6.29
C ALA A 332 7.85 29.19 -7.76
N ASP A 333 8.94 29.64 -8.40
CA ASP A 333 8.90 30.08 -9.81
C ASP A 333 8.53 28.96 -10.80
N VAL A 334 8.99 27.72 -10.56
CA VAL A 334 8.57 26.57 -11.38
C VAL A 334 7.18 26.04 -11.01
N GLY A 335 6.60 26.51 -9.89
CA GLY A 335 5.23 26.24 -9.49
C GLY A 335 5.05 25.22 -8.38
N ALA A 336 6.05 24.98 -7.52
CA ALA A 336 5.86 24.21 -6.30
C ALA A 336 4.82 24.86 -5.37
N GLU A 337 4.14 24.05 -4.57
CA GLU A 337 3.10 24.47 -3.62
C GLU A 337 3.45 24.09 -2.18
N ARG A 338 4.46 23.24 -2.00
CA ARG A 338 4.98 22.83 -0.69
C ARG A 338 6.50 22.70 -0.75
N PHE A 339 7.19 23.31 0.21
CA PHE A 339 8.63 23.19 0.40
C PHE A 339 8.91 22.31 1.63
N VAL A 340 9.60 21.20 1.44
CA VAL A 340 9.92 20.23 2.49
C VAL A 340 11.42 20.28 2.78
N LEU A 341 11.77 20.75 3.98
CA LEU A 341 13.13 20.66 4.49
C LEU A 341 13.40 19.24 5.00
N ASP A 342 14.27 18.52 4.30
CA ASP A 342 14.60 17.12 4.60
C ASP A 342 15.70 16.99 5.68
N ASP A 343 16.27 15.80 5.87
CA ASP A 343 17.23 15.45 6.92
C ASP A 343 18.42 16.43 7.02
N GLY A 344 18.86 16.73 8.24
CA GLY A 344 19.98 17.63 8.53
C GLY A 344 19.64 18.89 9.33
N TRP A 345 18.38 19.20 9.57
CA TRP A 345 17.99 20.47 10.22
C TRP A 345 18.22 20.53 11.75
N PHE A 346 18.44 19.38 12.39
CA PHE A 346 18.41 19.21 13.84
C PHE A 346 19.79 18.86 14.44
N GLY A 347 19.92 19.08 15.75
CA GLY A 347 21.05 18.61 16.57
C GLY A 347 22.43 18.74 15.90
N SER A 348 23.19 17.65 15.93
CA SER A 348 24.51 17.51 15.29
C SER A 348 24.46 16.86 13.89
N ARG A 349 23.29 16.80 13.24
CA ARG A 349 22.98 15.97 12.05
C ARG A 349 23.67 16.43 10.75
N ARG A 350 25.00 16.39 10.67
CA ARG A 350 25.78 16.76 9.47
C ARG A 350 26.09 15.57 8.55
N ASN A 351 25.69 14.37 8.95
CA ASN A 351 25.77 13.11 8.23
C ASN A 351 24.78 12.12 8.87
N ASP A 352 24.71 10.89 8.36
CA ASP A 352 23.77 9.88 8.85
C ASP A 352 24.19 9.19 10.16
N ALA A 353 25.37 9.50 10.71
CA ALA A 353 25.95 8.84 11.88
C ALA A 353 25.72 9.54 13.23
N ALA A 354 25.13 10.74 13.25
CA ALA A 354 24.92 11.50 14.47
C ALA A 354 23.57 12.24 14.50
N GLY A 355 23.10 12.57 15.70
CA GLY A 355 21.99 13.50 15.95
C GLY A 355 20.57 12.92 15.95
N LEU A 356 20.30 11.73 15.38
CA LEU A 356 18.95 11.13 15.48
C LEU A 356 18.55 10.96 16.95
N GLY A 357 17.32 11.35 17.26
CA GLY A 357 16.79 11.45 18.62
C GLY A 357 16.79 12.88 19.17
N ASP A 358 17.68 13.75 18.69
CA ASP A 358 17.84 15.13 19.18
C ASP A 358 16.96 16.11 18.37
N TRP A 359 15.64 15.99 18.54
CA TRP A 359 14.62 16.72 17.76
C TRP A 359 14.46 18.19 18.18
N TRP A 360 15.53 18.97 18.02
CA TRP A 360 15.54 20.43 18.13
C TRP A 360 16.42 21.04 17.03
N VAL A 361 16.07 22.26 16.61
CA VAL A 361 16.77 22.95 15.51
C VAL A 361 18.24 23.18 15.88
N SER A 362 19.14 22.86 14.96
CA SER A 362 20.59 23.06 15.13
C SER A 362 20.92 24.56 15.11
N GLN A 363 21.30 25.14 16.24
CA GLN A 363 21.65 26.57 16.31
C GLN A 363 22.94 26.91 15.55
N ASP A 364 23.83 25.93 15.36
CA ASP A 364 25.07 26.11 14.59
C ASP A 364 24.80 26.31 13.10
N VAL A 365 23.71 25.73 12.58
CA VAL A 365 23.27 25.88 11.18
C VAL A 365 22.21 26.97 11.04
N TYR A 366 21.32 27.08 12.03
CA TYR A 366 20.17 27.98 12.05
C TYR A 366 20.20 28.85 13.33
N PRO A 367 21.07 29.86 13.39
CA PRO A 367 21.22 30.71 14.58
C PRO A 367 19.95 31.50 14.93
N HIS A 368 19.02 31.62 13.98
CA HIS A 368 17.72 32.29 14.16
C HIS A 368 16.54 31.32 14.12
N GLY A 369 16.79 30.02 14.31
CA GLY A 369 15.79 28.97 14.10
C GLY A 369 15.41 28.82 12.63
N LEU A 370 14.31 28.11 12.33
CA LEU A 370 13.84 27.93 10.95
C LEU A 370 12.98 29.09 10.44
N HIS A 371 12.70 30.10 11.28
CA HIS A 371 11.82 31.23 10.97
C HIS A 371 12.17 31.94 9.65
N PRO A 372 13.44 32.23 9.31
CA PRO A 372 13.78 32.89 8.04
C PRO A 372 13.31 32.09 6.81
N ILE A 373 13.55 30.78 6.80
CA ILE A 373 13.13 29.90 5.71
C ILE A 373 11.61 29.75 5.69
N VAL A 374 11.00 29.46 6.85
CA VAL A 374 9.55 29.24 6.98
C VAL A 374 8.77 30.48 6.51
N ASN A 375 9.18 31.68 6.96
CA ASN A 375 8.54 32.93 6.56
C ASN A 375 8.68 33.15 5.06
N ARG A 376 9.88 32.92 4.50
CA ARG A 376 10.10 33.09 3.06
C ARG A 376 9.26 32.13 2.22
N VAL A 377 9.19 30.86 2.61
CA VAL A 377 8.35 29.84 1.96
C VAL A 377 6.89 30.27 1.92
N ARG A 378 6.38 30.85 3.02
CA ARG A 378 4.99 31.32 3.12
C ARG A 378 4.73 32.61 2.35
N GLU A 379 5.67 33.55 2.35
CA GLU A 379 5.62 34.75 1.50
C GLU A 379 5.53 34.40 0.01
N LEU A 380 6.17 33.29 -0.39
CA LEU A 380 6.10 32.73 -1.75
C LEU A 380 4.81 31.94 -2.03
N GLY A 381 3.91 31.82 -1.05
CA GLY A 381 2.63 31.13 -1.18
C GLY A 381 2.71 29.60 -1.11
N MET A 382 3.80 29.05 -0.58
CA MET A 382 3.98 27.61 -0.39
C MET A 382 3.73 27.19 1.06
N GLU A 383 3.34 25.94 1.24
CA GLU A 383 3.31 25.28 2.55
C GLU A 383 4.72 24.87 2.99
N PHE A 384 5.01 24.96 4.29
CA PHE A 384 6.24 24.42 4.86
C PHE A 384 6.02 23.01 5.40
N GLY A 385 6.92 22.10 5.05
CA GLY A 385 6.99 20.74 5.56
C GLY A 385 8.37 20.42 6.13
N LEU A 386 8.42 19.43 7.02
CA LEU A 386 9.64 19.04 7.72
C LEU A 386 9.79 17.53 7.80
N TRP A 387 11.01 17.03 7.63
CA TRP A 387 11.33 15.61 7.79
C TRP A 387 11.60 15.25 9.25
N PHE A 388 11.16 14.06 9.64
CA PHE A 388 11.49 13.43 10.92
C PHE A 388 11.72 11.92 10.71
N GLU A 389 12.55 11.32 11.57
CA GLU A 389 12.68 9.86 11.70
C GLU A 389 12.51 9.44 13.18
N PRO A 390 11.29 9.60 13.74
CA PRO A 390 11.08 9.61 15.20
C PRO A 390 11.42 8.30 15.89
N GLU A 391 11.45 7.20 15.15
CA GLU A 391 11.60 5.83 15.66
C GLU A 391 13.07 5.48 15.93
N MET A 392 14.02 6.38 15.63
CA MET A 392 15.45 6.07 15.60
C MET A 392 16.27 7.01 16.48
N VAL A 393 17.45 6.52 16.87
CA VAL A 393 18.44 7.26 17.64
C VAL A 393 19.85 6.90 17.19
N ASN A 394 20.75 7.88 17.08
CA ASN A 394 22.17 7.60 16.83
C ASN A 394 22.89 7.34 18.17
N PRO A 395 23.87 6.41 18.22
CA PRO A 395 24.76 6.30 19.37
C PRO A 395 25.48 7.63 19.69
N ASP A 396 25.81 8.41 18.66
CA ASP A 396 26.25 9.80 18.82
C ASP A 396 25.08 10.78 18.80
N SER A 397 24.31 10.80 19.89
CA SER A 397 23.25 11.78 20.17
C SER A 397 23.20 12.09 21.67
N ASP A 398 22.69 13.27 22.03
CA ASP A 398 22.47 13.62 23.43
C ASP A 398 21.41 12.71 24.06
N LEU A 399 20.37 12.35 23.29
CA LEU A 399 19.35 11.42 23.72
C LEU A 399 19.93 10.07 24.12
N TYR A 400 20.77 9.45 23.27
CA TYR A 400 21.35 8.14 23.58
C TYR A 400 22.33 8.20 24.75
N ARG A 401 23.15 9.26 24.85
CA ARG A 401 24.05 9.46 25.99
C ARG A 401 23.28 9.57 27.31
N ALA A 402 22.14 10.27 27.30
CA ALA A 402 21.32 10.46 28.48
C ALA A 402 20.46 9.23 28.82
N ARG A 403 19.90 8.57 27.80
CA ARG A 403 18.92 7.49 27.89
C ARG A 403 19.28 6.31 26.98
N PRO A 404 20.40 5.61 27.22
CA PRO A 404 20.72 4.41 26.45
C PRO A 404 19.69 3.28 26.69
N ASP A 405 18.95 3.35 27.80
CA ASP A 405 17.86 2.44 28.16
C ASP A 405 16.59 2.60 27.31
N TRP A 406 16.54 3.59 26.41
CA TRP A 406 15.41 3.83 25.50
C TRP A 406 15.52 3.10 24.17
N VAL A 407 16.56 2.31 23.95
CA VAL A 407 16.75 1.55 22.72
C VAL A 407 16.19 0.13 22.87
N LEU A 408 15.52 -0.38 21.83
CA LEU A 408 15.14 -1.79 21.75
C LEU A 408 16.38 -2.67 21.81
N GLY A 409 16.35 -3.69 22.66
CA GLY A 409 17.49 -4.58 22.78
C GLY A 409 17.27 -5.72 23.75
N VAL A 410 18.14 -6.72 23.63
CA VAL A 410 18.22 -7.85 24.54
C VAL A 410 19.41 -7.65 25.46
N GLU A 411 19.20 -7.80 26.77
CA GLU A 411 20.28 -7.69 27.76
C GLU A 411 21.41 -8.68 27.45
N GLY A 412 22.65 -8.20 27.45
CA GLY A 412 23.84 -8.99 27.12
C GLY A 412 24.08 -9.23 25.62
N ALA A 413 23.18 -8.79 24.74
CA ALA A 413 23.41 -8.79 23.29
C ALA A 413 23.97 -7.44 22.82
N GLU A 414 24.87 -7.47 21.84
CA GLU A 414 25.41 -6.25 21.23
C GLU A 414 24.32 -5.55 20.38
N PRO A 415 24.12 -4.22 20.53
CA PRO A 415 23.24 -3.47 19.66
C PRO A 415 23.74 -3.49 18.21
N ILE A 416 22.89 -3.96 17.28
CA ILE A 416 23.23 -4.01 15.86
C ILE A 416 22.81 -2.69 15.21
N ALA A 417 23.79 -1.84 14.88
CA ALA A 417 23.55 -0.64 14.09
C ALA A 417 23.33 -0.97 12.61
N SER A 418 22.38 -0.30 11.99
CA SER A 418 22.21 -0.24 10.54
C SER A 418 22.10 1.23 10.17
N ARG A 419 22.79 1.68 9.11
CA ARG A 419 22.94 3.10 8.78
C ARG A 419 23.36 3.96 9.99
N ASN A 420 24.27 3.43 10.81
CA ASN A 420 24.82 4.09 12.01
C ASN A 420 23.80 4.47 13.11
N GLN A 421 22.59 3.92 13.10
CA GLN A 421 21.50 4.25 14.03
C GLN A 421 20.94 2.99 14.71
N LEU A 422 20.21 3.18 15.81
CA LEU A 422 19.49 2.18 16.60
C LEU A 422 17.99 2.52 16.66
N THR A 423 17.16 1.56 17.05
CA THR A 423 15.69 1.73 17.12
C THR A 423 15.25 2.04 18.55
N LEU A 424 14.46 3.10 18.72
CA LEU A 424 13.86 3.47 20.00
C LEU A 424 12.75 2.49 20.40
N ASP A 425 12.66 2.20 21.69
CA ASP A 425 11.60 1.40 22.31
C ASP A 425 10.36 2.26 22.57
N LEU A 426 9.44 2.26 21.61
CA LEU A 426 8.18 3.01 21.71
C LEU A 426 7.18 2.37 22.67
N THR A 427 7.47 1.18 23.20
CA THR A 427 6.63 0.56 24.23
C THR A 427 6.80 1.21 25.60
N LYS A 428 7.82 2.06 25.74
CA LYS A 428 8.02 2.94 26.90
C LYS A 428 7.28 4.25 26.71
N SER A 429 6.36 4.54 27.63
CA SER A 429 5.54 5.75 27.62
C SER A 429 6.36 7.05 27.58
N GLU A 430 7.53 7.03 28.18
CA GLU A 430 8.44 8.18 28.27
C GLU A 430 9.06 8.51 26.92
N VAL A 431 9.29 7.50 26.07
CA VAL A 431 9.80 7.67 24.71
C VAL A 431 8.73 8.29 23.83
N THR A 432 7.52 7.72 23.82
CA THR A 432 6.41 8.26 23.01
C THR A 432 5.97 9.65 23.48
N GLN A 433 6.03 9.92 24.80
CA GLN A 433 5.79 11.26 25.34
C GLN A 433 6.85 12.25 24.88
N TYR A 434 8.14 11.90 24.96
CA TYR A 434 9.23 12.76 24.47
C TYR A 434 9.08 13.10 22.99
N LEU A 435 8.84 12.08 22.15
CA LEU A 435 8.67 12.28 20.71
C LEU A 435 7.45 13.15 20.40
N PHE A 436 6.32 12.89 21.06
CA PHE A 436 5.13 13.72 20.91
C PHE A 436 5.42 15.19 21.28
N GLU A 437 6.01 15.46 22.43
CA GLU A 437 6.31 16.82 22.89
C GLU A 437 7.24 17.56 21.92
N ARG A 438 8.31 16.90 21.45
CA ARG A 438 9.27 17.52 20.54
C ARG A 438 8.66 17.84 19.18
N ILE A 439 7.99 16.86 18.57
CA ILE A 439 7.38 17.03 17.24
C ILE A 439 6.24 18.05 17.35
N SER A 440 5.36 17.91 18.34
CA SER A 440 4.23 18.82 18.54
C SER A 440 4.66 20.28 18.75
N ALA A 441 5.73 20.51 19.52
CA ALA A 441 6.24 21.86 19.73
C ALA A 441 6.73 22.50 18.43
N LEU A 442 7.45 21.75 17.59
CA LEU A 442 7.94 22.23 16.30
C LEU A 442 6.81 22.47 15.29
N VAL A 443 5.79 21.60 15.28
CA VAL A 443 4.61 21.78 14.45
C VAL A 443 3.89 23.08 14.80
N SER A 444 3.71 23.37 16.10
CA SER A 444 3.11 24.62 16.55
C SER A 444 3.98 25.85 16.26
N GLU A 445 5.28 25.76 16.53
CA GLU A 445 6.21 26.90 16.42
C GLU A 445 6.35 27.40 14.97
N TYR A 446 6.43 26.48 14.01
CA TYR A 446 6.68 26.80 12.60
C TYR A 446 5.46 26.66 11.70
N GLU A 447 4.28 26.40 12.28
CA GLU A 447 3.03 26.11 11.55
C GLU A 447 3.25 25.06 10.45
N ILE A 448 3.92 23.95 10.81
CA ILE A 448 4.27 22.88 9.88
C ILE A 448 2.99 22.23 9.35
N ALA A 449 2.77 22.33 8.04
CA ALA A 449 1.59 21.75 7.39
C ALA A 449 1.80 20.29 6.97
N TYR A 450 3.05 19.82 6.96
CA TYR A 450 3.42 18.49 6.46
C TYR A 450 4.63 17.89 7.18
N ILE A 451 4.52 16.62 7.57
CA ILE A 451 5.65 15.82 8.02
C ILE A 451 5.94 14.70 7.02
N LYS A 452 7.21 14.55 6.62
CA LYS A 452 7.73 13.29 6.06
C LYS A 452 8.23 12.45 7.22
N TRP A 453 7.48 11.41 7.59
CA TRP A 453 7.78 10.50 8.69
C TRP A 453 8.57 9.30 8.16
N ASP A 454 9.87 9.29 8.40
CA ASP A 454 10.78 8.28 7.89
C ASP A 454 11.14 7.21 8.92
N MET A 455 11.69 6.09 8.43
CA MET A 455 12.11 4.93 9.19
C MET A 455 13.11 4.12 8.36
N ASN A 456 14.42 4.26 8.62
CA ASN A 456 15.47 3.83 7.68
C ASN A 456 16.20 2.52 8.04
N ARG A 457 15.64 1.68 8.91
CA ARG A 457 16.25 0.39 9.24
C ARG A 457 15.25 -0.66 9.68
N ASP A 458 15.62 -1.92 9.53
CA ASP A 458 14.89 -3.01 10.15
C ASP A 458 15.10 -3.01 11.67
N ALA A 459 14.06 -3.41 12.41
CA ALA A 459 14.14 -3.63 13.84
C ALA A 459 14.97 -4.89 14.13
N GLN A 460 16.09 -4.73 14.83
CA GLN A 460 16.94 -5.83 15.26
C GLN A 460 16.74 -6.02 16.77
N HIS A 461 16.57 -7.27 17.21
CA HIS A 461 16.30 -7.61 18.61
C HIS A 461 15.18 -6.75 19.23
N PRO A 462 13.95 -6.73 18.66
CA PRO A 462 12.87 -5.86 19.12
C PRO A 462 12.32 -6.32 20.48
N ALA A 463 13.08 -6.05 21.54
CA ALA A 463 12.81 -6.49 22.88
C ALA A 463 12.86 -5.33 23.88
N SER A 464 11.99 -5.44 24.89
CA SER A 464 11.94 -4.55 26.04
C SER A 464 11.77 -5.40 27.31
N GLY A 465 12.58 -5.14 28.33
CA GLY A 465 12.53 -5.91 29.58
C GLY A 465 12.76 -7.42 29.38
N GLY A 466 13.56 -7.81 28.38
CA GLY A 466 13.86 -9.21 28.08
C GLY A 466 12.77 -9.97 27.31
N ARG A 467 11.72 -9.29 26.84
CA ARG A 467 10.62 -9.88 26.04
C ARG A 467 10.57 -9.24 24.67
N ALA A 468 10.22 -10.02 23.64
CA ALA A 468 9.92 -9.46 22.33
C ALA A 468 8.66 -8.59 22.39
N VAL A 469 8.66 -7.46 21.68
CA VAL A 469 7.61 -6.43 21.76
C VAL A 469 7.27 -5.78 20.41
N MET A 470 7.55 -6.44 19.28
CA MET A 470 7.32 -5.87 17.95
C MET A 470 5.84 -5.61 17.63
N HIS A 471 4.93 -6.45 18.10
CA HIS A 471 3.48 -6.23 18.04
C HIS A 471 3.13 -4.88 18.69
N ARG A 472 3.55 -4.71 19.94
CA ARG A 472 3.29 -3.50 20.72
C ARG A 472 3.99 -2.29 20.12
N GLN A 473 5.26 -2.41 19.73
CA GLN A 473 6.02 -1.36 19.05
C GLN A 473 5.25 -0.82 17.84
N THR A 474 4.70 -1.71 16.99
CA THR A 474 3.94 -1.32 15.80
C THR A 474 2.67 -0.53 16.17
N ASN A 475 1.93 -0.99 17.19
CA ASN A 475 0.74 -0.28 17.67
C ASN A 475 1.07 1.08 18.31
N GLU A 476 2.20 1.21 18.99
CA GLU A 476 2.64 2.48 19.60
C GLU A 476 3.08 3.50 18.52
N VAL A 477 3.61 3.05 17.36
CA VAL A 477 3.82 3.92 16.19
C VAL A 477 2.48 4.50 15.72
N TYR A 478 1.46 3.66 15.51
CA TYR A 478 0.14 4.12 15.10
C TYR A 478 -0.46 5.10 16.11
N ALA A 479 -0.40 4.76 17.41
CA ALA A 479 -0.94 5.60 18.48
C ALA A 479 -0.24 6.97 18.54
N LEU A 480 1.08 7.02 18.35
CA LEU A 480 1.83 8.28 18.34
C LEU A 480 1.45 9.17 17.14
N ILE A 481 1.31 8.58 15.95
CA ILE A 481 0.87 9.29 14.74
C ILE A 481 -0.54 9.86 14.95
N GLU A 482 -1.48 9.05 15.46
CA GLU A 482 -2.86 9.50 15.75
C GLU A 482 -2.91 10.62 16.79
N ARG A 483 -2.09 10.52 17.83
CA ARG A 483 -1.98 11.55 18.87
C ARG A 483 -1.52 12.88 18.27
N LEU A 484 -0.55 12.86 17.35
CA LEU A 484 -0.10 14.06 16.63
C LEU A 484 -1.19 14.61 15.71
N ARG A 485 -1.87 13.76 14.94
CA ARG A 485 -2.96 14.18 14.04
C ARG A 485 -4.18 14.73 14.77
N THR A 486 -4.41 14.28 16.01
CA THR A 486 -5.46 14.81 16.89
C THR A 486 -5.06 16.17 17.44
N ALA A 487 -3.81 16.33 17.87
CA ALA A 487 -3.29 17.61 18.38
C ALA A 487 -3.17 18.67 17.28
N HIS A 488 -2.89 18.26 16.04
CA HIS A 488 -2.66 19.13 14.89
C HIS A 488 -3.57 18.74 13.71
N PRO A 489 -4.87 19.11 13.71
CA PRO A 489 -5.82 18.63 12.71
C PRO A 489 -5.49 18.98 11.25
N GLY A 490 -4.72 20.05 11.03
CA GLY A 490 -4.29 20.50 9.70
C GLY A 490 -2.95 19.90 9.22
N LEU A 491 -2.29 19.09 10.04
CA LEU A 491 -1.04 18.44 9.71
C LEU A 491 -1.29 17.22 8.81
N GLU A 492 -0.64 17.22 7.64
CA GLU A 492 -0.52 16.02 6.80
C GLU A 492 0.74 15.22 7.16
N ILE A 493 0.65 13.90 7.08
CA ILE A 493 1.79 13.00 7.32
C ILE A 493 2.00 12.09 6.11
N GLU A 494 3.22 12.05 5.59
CA GLU A 494 3.68 11.04 4.64
C GLU A 494 4.46 9.95 5.38
N SER A 495 4.08 8.69 5.19
CA SER A 495 4.91 7.55 5.58
C SER A 495 6.06 7.38 4.59
N CYS A 496 7.28 7.30 5.11
CA CYS A 496 8.49 6.94 4.41
C CYS A 496 9.20 5.86 5.22
N SER A 497 9.80 4.90 4.54
CA SER A 497 10.69 3.93 5.19
C SER A 497 11.78 3.53 4.21
N SER A 498 12.79 4.39 4.06
CA SER A 498 13.77 4.32 2.95
C SER A 498 13.07 4.12 1.60
N GLY A 499 12.13 5.01 1.29
CA GLY A 499 11.13 4.76 0.25
C GLY A 499 9.97 3.92 0.75
N GLY A 500 9.64 2.86 0.01
CA GLY A 500 8.36 2.14 0.12
C GLY A 500 8.29 0.98 1.10
N ALA A 501 9.20 0.84 2.08
CA ALA A 501 9.21 -0.34 2.98
C ALA A 501 8.15 -0.35 4.09
N ARG A 502 7.26 0.65 4.09
CA ARG A 502 6.06 0.71 4.94
C ARG A 502 4.97 1.46 4.18
N ALA A 503 4.55 0.84 3.08
CA ALA A 503 3.56 1.37 2.15
C ALA A 503 2.39 0.36 2.05
N ASP A 504 1.53 0.38 3.06
CA ASP A 504 0.47 -0.58 3.28
C ASP A 504 -0.80 0.07 3.85
N PHE A 505 -1.91 -0.68 3.85
CA PHE A 505 -3.19 -0.19 4.35
C PHE A 505 -3.22 0.01 5.88
N GLY A 506 -2.30 -0.60 6.63
CA GLY A 506 -2.16 -0.35 8.08
C GLY A 506 -1.69 1.08 8.31
N ILE A 507 -0.54 1.47 7.74
CA ILE A 507 0.00 2.82 7.93
C ILE A 507 -0.85 3.90 7.26
N LEU A 508 -1.55 3.59 6.16
CA LEU A 508 -2.42 4.55 5.46
C LEU A 508 -3.72 4.86 6.22
N ARG A 509 -4.10 4.08 7.24
CA ARG A 509 -5.14 4.50 8.20
C ARG A 509 -4.69 5.71 9.02
N HIS A 510 -3.38 5.83 9.23
CA HIS A 510 -2.77 6.79 10.12
C HIS A 510 -2.05 7.92 9.38
N THR A 511 -1.82 7.80 8.08
CA THR A 511 -1.08 8.78 7.26
C THR A 511 -1.88 9.19 6.01
N ASP A 512 -1.41 10.19 5.26
CA ASP A 512 -2.14 10.76 4.12
C ASP A 512 -1.59 10.33 2.75
N ARG A 513 -0.34 9.86 2.73
CA ARG A 513 0.37 9.35 1.56
C ARG A 513 1.60 8.54 1.97
N VAL A 514 2.24 7.91 0.99
CA VAL A 514 3.52 7.21 1.13
C VAL A 514 4.55 7.76 0.16
N TRP A 515 5.82 7.76 0.55
CA TRP A 515 6.93 7.91 -0.38
C TRP A 515 7.21 6.56 -1.05
N THR A 516 6.88 6.44 -2.34
CA THR A 516 6.86 5.13 -3.01
C THR A 516 8.23 4.46 -3.10
N SER A 517 9.29 5.24 -3.33
CA SER A 517 10.66 4.75 -3.50
C SER A 517 11.65 5.91 -3.49
N ASP A 518 12.81 5.72 -2.86
CA ASP A 518 13.95 6.63 -2.99
C ASP A 518 14.48 6.69 -4.44
N ASN A 519 14.14 5.70 -5.27
CA ASN A 519 14.53 5.71 -6.67
C ASN A 519 13.67 6.67 -7.49
N ASN A 520 14.17 7.86 -7.75
CA ASN A 520 13.56 8.86 -8.65
C ASN A 520 14.05 8.75 -10.12
N ASP A 521 14.72 7.65 -10.49
CA ASP A 521 15.08 7.36 -11.87
C ASP A 521 13.82 7.19 -12.74
N ALA A 522 13.67 8.08 -13.73
CA ALA A 522 12.48 8.15 -14.57
C ALA A 522 12.09 6.81 -15.22
N ARG A 523 13.07 6.03 -15.71
CA ARG A 523 12.82 4.73 -16.35
C ARG A 523 12.41 3.67 -15.32
N HIS A 524 13.15 3.53 -14.22
CA HIS A 524 12.82 2.53 -13.19
C HIS A 524 11.51 2.86 -12.46
N ARG A 525 11.17 4.14 -12.30
CA ARG A 525 9.90 4.55 -11.69
C ARG A 525 8.68 4.00 -12.39
N HIS A 526 8.73 3.74 -13.70
CA HIS A 526 7.60 3.11 -14.41
C HIS A 526 7.28 1.71 -13.87
N ALA A 527 8.28 0.88 -13.58
CA ALA A 527 8.05 -0.46 -13.04
C ALA A 527 7.54 -0.40 -11.58
N ILE A 528 8.16 0.45 -10.76
CA ILE A 528 7.78 0.65 -9.35
C ILE A 528 6.34 1.15 -9.24
N MET A 529 5.98 2.20 -9.99
CA MET A 529 4.63 2.76 -9.97
C MET A 529 3.60 1.79 -10.55
N ARG A 530 3.95 1.03 -11.60
CA ARG A 530 3.05 -0.02 -12.13
C ARG A 530 2.76 -1.08 -11.06
N GLY A 531 3.79 -1.58 -10.39
CA GLY A 531 3.64 -2.53 -9.29
C GLY A 531 2.80 -2.00 -8.13
N ALA A 532 3.15 -0.82 -7.60
CA ALA A 532 2.44 -0.20 -6.49
C ALA A 532 0.95 0.04 -6.80
N SER A 533 0.64 0.40 -8.06
CA SER A 533 -0.73 0.67 -8.51
C SER A 533 -1.66 -0.54 -8.52
N HIS A 534 -1.17 -1.76 -8.26
CA HIS A 534 -2.05 -2.91 -8.07
C HIS A 534 -2.93 -2.77 -6.82
N PHE A 535 -2.42 -2.08 -5.79
CA PHE A 535 -3.08 -1.94 -4.48
C PHE A 535 -3.28 -0.48 -4.05
N LEU A 536 -2.41 0.43 -4.49
CA LEU A 536 -2.38 1.81 -4.01
C LEU A 536 -2.72 2.81 -5.14
N PRO A 537 -3.71 3.71 -4.95
CA PRO A 537 -4.07 4.71 -5.94
C PRO A 537 -3.00 5.78 -6.07
N LEU A 538 -2.91 6.40 -7.25
CA LEU A 538 -1.93 7.46 -7.53
C LEU A 538 -1.98 8.62 -6.51
N ARG A 539 -3.15 8.88 -5.93
CA ARG A 539 -3.38 9.94 -4.94
C ARG A 539 -2.53 9.81 -3.67
N VAL A 540 -2.08 8.59 -3.33
CA VAL A 540 -1.24 8.33 -2.15
C VAL A 540 0.21 8.03 -2.50
N LEU A 541 0.55 7.88 -3.78
CA LEU A 541 1.88 7.47 -4.23
C LEU A 541 2.75 8.67 -4.57
N GLY A 542 3.77 8.94 -3.76
CA GLY A 542 4.76 9.97 -4.03
C GLY A 542 5.61 9.71 -5.26
N ASN A 543 5.70 10.68 -6.17
CA ASN A 543 6.43 10.53 -7.42
C ASN A 543 7.13 11.85 -7.82
N HIS A 544 8.44 11.93 -7.61
CA HIS A 544 9.19 13.18 -7.80
C HIS A 544 10.06 13.15 -9.06
N VAL A 545 10.19 14.31 -9.69
CA VAL A 545 11.24 14.58 -10.69
C VAL A 545 12.59 14.58 -9.97
N GLY A 546 13.43 13.58 -10.26
CA GLY A 546 14.80 13.49 -9.75
C GLY A 546 15.82 14.37 -10.51
N PRO A 547 17.10 14.37 -10.10
CA PRO A 547 18.17 15.14 -10.74
C PRO A 547 18.51 14.64 -12.15
N ARG A 548 19.22 15.46 -12.93
CA ARG A 548 19.62 15.12 -14.31
C ARG A 548 20.41 13.82 -14.40
N THR A 549 21.24 13.55 -13.39
CA THR A 549 21.94 12.28 -13.20
C THR A 549 21.37 11.66 -11.93
N CYS A 550 20.62 10.57 -12.04
CA CYS A 550 20.03 9.91 -10.86
C CYS A 550 21.14 9.44 -9.91
N HIS A 551 21.02 9.75 -8.63
CA HIS A 551 22.04 9.41 -7.63
C HIS A 551 22.13 7.91 -7.33
N ILE A 552 21.09 7.13 -7.62
CA ILE A 552 21.07 5.68 -7.39
C ILE A 552 21.59 4.89 -8.61
N THR A 553 21.12 5.23 -9.81
CA THR A 553 21.38 4.44 -11.02
C THR A 553 22.51 5.02 -11.88
N GLY A 554 22.86 6.29 -11.69
CA GLY A 554 23.79 7.05 -12.54
C GLY A 554 23.25 7.36 -13.94
N ARG A 555 22.00 6.97 -14.27
CA ARG A 555 21.41 7.26 -15.59
C ARG A 555 21.07 8.73 -15.72
N ARG A 556 21.02 9.17 -16.98
CA ARG A 556 20.69 10.53 -17.37
C ARG A 556 19.52 10.51 -18.33
N PHE A 557 18.52 11.33 -18.04
CA PHE A 557 17.36 11.48 -18.89
C PHE A 557 17.06 12.95 -19.18
N SER A 558 16.35 13.19 -20.28
CA SER A 558 15.83 14.53 -20.58
C SER A 558 14.88 14.99 -19.48
N MET A 559 14.78 16.30 -19.23
CA MET A 559 13.76 16.82 -18.31
C MET A 559 12.36 16.42 -18.77
N ALA A 560 12.12 16.37 -20.09
CA ALA A 560 10.83 15.98 -20.66
C ALA A 560 10.38 14.57 -20.23
N PHE A 561 11.29 13.60 -20.21
CA PHE A 561 11.00 12.24 -19.76
C PHE A 561 10.85 12.17 -18.23
N ARG A 562 11.77 12.80 -17.48
CA ARG A 562 11.69 12.85 -16.01
C ARG A 562 10.35 13.41 -15.50
N VAL A 563 9.90 14.50 -16.11
CA VAL A 563 8.60 15.12 -15.81
C VAL A 563 7.45 14.17 -16.14
N ALA A 564 7.41 13.60 -17.35
CA ALA A 564 6.32 12.72 -17.76
C ALA A 564 6.16 11.49 -16.85
N SER A 565 7.28 10.93 -16.39
CA SER A 565 7.30 9.81 -15.44
C SER A 565 6.79 10.20 -14.05
N ALA A 566 6.86 11.48 -13.66
CA ALA A 566 6.45 11.99 -12.35
C ALA A 566 5.00 12.52 -12.29
N ILE A 567 4.39 12.89 -13.43
CA ILE A 567 3.04 13.50 -13.47
C ILE A 567 1.96 12.59 -12.87
N PHE A 568 2.05 11.27 -13.08
CA PHE A 568 1.10 10.29 -12.55
C PHE A 568 1.53 9.85 -11.15
N GLY A 569 0.82 10.34 -10.14
CA GLY A 569 1.17 10.19 -8.74
C GLY A 569 1.02 11.53 -8.03
N HIS A 570 1.36 11.57 -6.74
CA HIS A 570 1.52 12.82 -6.01
C HIS A 570 2.85 13.46 -6.46
N MET A 571 2.74 14.37 -7.42
CA MET A 571 3.88 14.96 -8.11
C MET A 571 4.72 15.81 -7.16
N GLY A 572 6.04 15.74 -7.34
CA GLY A 572 6.97 16.66 -6.71
C GLY A 572 8.28 16.71 -7.46
N MET A 573 9.29 17.27 -6.82
CA MET A 573 10.64 17.36 -7.37
C MET A 573 11.68 17.31 -6.25
N GLU A 574 12.79 16.66 -6.54
CA GLU A 574 13.86 16.36 -5.60
C GLU A 574 15.20 16.47 -6.33
N LEU A 575 15.64 17.70 -6.55
CA LEU A 575 16.83 18.07 -7.32
C LEU A 575 17.29 19.49 -6.98
N ASP A 576 18.57 19.80 -7.25
CA ASP A 576 19.11 21.16 -7.15
C ASP A 576 18.70 21.99 -8.38
N LEU A 577 17.66 22.81 -8.23
CA LEU A 577 17.12 23.68 -9.29
C LEU A 577 18.12 24.72 -9.80
N ARG A 578 19.17 25.05 -9.02
CA ARG A 578 20.21 26.01 -9.44
C ARG A 578 21.13 25.43 -10.52
N ARG A 579 21.14 24.10 -10.67
CA ARG A 579 22.00 23.37 -11.63
C ARG A 579 21.30 23.04 -12.95
N GLU A 580 19.99 23.25 -13.02
CA GLU A 580 19.23 23.02 -14.24
C GLU A 580 19.35 24.21 -15.20
N SER A 581 19.25 23.93 -16.51
CA SER A 581 19.30 25.00 -17.51
C SER A 581 17.98 25.76 -17.57
N GLU A 582 17.96 27.02 -18.03
CA GLU A 582 16.72 27.77 -18.23
C GLU A 582 15.70 26.98 -19.07
N ARG A 583 16.18 26.33 -20.14
CA ARG A 583 15.36 25.45 -20.97
C ARG A 583 14.74 24.29 -20.18
N ASP A 584 15.49 23.64 -19.29
CA ASP A 584 14.96 22.55 -18.47
C ASP A 584 13.99 23.07 -17.40
N LEU A 585 14.23 24.25 -16.83
CA LEU A 585 13.30 24.91 -15.91
C LEU A 585 11.99 25.26 -16.61
N ASP A 586 12.02 25.75 -17.86
CA ASP A 586 10.82 25.99 -18.66
C ASP A 586 10.03 24.70 -18.94
N VAL A 587 10.73 23.60 -19.25
CA VAL A 587 10.11 22.28 -19.44
C VAL A 587 9.49 21.79 -18.13
N LEU A 588 10.19 21.92 -17.00
CA LEU A 588 9.67 21.55 -15.68
C LEU A 588 8.42 22.36 -15.32
N LYS A 589 8.45 23.69 -15.50
CA LYS A 589 7.31 24.59 -15.28
C LYS A 589 6.11 24.23 -16.14
N ALA A 590 6.33 23.90 -17.43
CA ALA A 590 5.26 23.43 -18.30
C ALA A 590 4.67 22.08 -17.87
N GLY A 591 5.51 21.17 -17.35
CA GLY A 591 5.08 19.89 -16.81
C GLY A 591 4.26 20.00 -15.53
N ILE A 592 4.71 20.85 -14.61
CA ILE A 592 4.00 21.16 -13.36
C ILE A 592 2.65 21.80 -13.69
N ALA A 593 2.59 22.72 -14.65
CA ALA A 593 1.34 23.30 -15.11
C ALA A 593 0.37 22.23 -15.67
N LEU A 594 0.88 21.30 -16.48
CA LEU A 594 0.09 20.18 -17.01
C LEU A 594 -0.44 19.27 -15.90
N HIS A 595 0.38 18.93 -14.90
CA HIS A 595 -0.09 18.18 -13.72
C HIS A 595 -1.18 18.95 -13.00
N LYS A 596 -0.99 20.25 -12.71
CA LYS A 596 -1.99 21.07 -12.01
C LYS A 596 -3.30 21.20 -12.80
N GLU A 597 -3.24 21.26 -14.12
CA GLU A 597 -4.43 21.27 -15.00
C GLU A 597 -5.25 19.99 -14.84
N HIS A 598 -4.59 18.82 -14.75
CA HIS A 598 -5.27 17.52 -14.71
C HIS A 598 -5.22 16.80 -13.35
N ARG A 599 -4.71 17.41 -12.28
CA ARG A 599 -4.48 16.73 -10.98
C ARG A 599 -5.78 16.21 -10.37
N GLU A 600 -6.90 16.88 -10.61
CA GLU A 600 -8.20 16.40 -10.17
C GLU A 600 -8.54 15.06 -10.82
N LEU A 601 -8.35 14.94 -12.14
CA LEU A 601 -8.53 13.68 -12.87
C LEU A 601 -7.51 12.62 -12.43
N ILE A 602 -6.24 12.99 -12.24
CA ILE A 602 -5.17 12.07 -11.80
C ILE A 602 -5.46 11.49 -10.41
N HIS A 603 -6.13 12.25 -9.53
CA HIS A 603 -6.36 11.85 -8.15
C HIS A 603 -7.78 11.38 -7.83
N SER A 604 -8.77 11.63 -8.68
CA SER A 604 -10.16 11.19 -8.47
C SER A 604 -10.70 10.24 -9.54
N GLY A 605 -10.04 10.21 -10.71
CA GLY A 605 -10.38 9.30 -11.80
C GLY A 605 -10.03 7.85 -11.49
N ARG A 606 -10.67 6.92 -12.20
CA ARG A 606 -10.28 5.51 -12.18
C ARG A 606 -8.93 5.37 -12.87
N PHE A 607 -7.95 4.84 -12.16
CA PHE A 607 -6.65 4.49 -12.73
C PHE A 607 -6.74 3.25 -13.61
N TRP A 608 -6.02 3.23 -14.72
CA TRP A 608 -5.96 2.11 -15.65
C TRP A 608 -4.53 1.80 -16.03
N ARG A 609 -4.16 0.52 -15.93
CA ARG A 609 -3.03 -0.04 -16.67
C ARG A 609 -3.51 -0.53 -18.02
N GLY A 610 -2.78 -0.17 -19.07
CA GLY A 610 -2.96 -0.74 -20.38
C GLY A 610 -2.15 -2.02 -20.55
N GLU A 611 -2.62 -2.87 -21.46
CA GLU A 611 -1.79 -3.94 -22.00
C GLU A 611 -0.58 -3.32 -22.71
N SER A 612 0.62 -3.78 -22.37
CA SER A 612 1.86 -3.23 -22.91
C SER A 612 2.95 -4.29 -22.96
N ALA A 613 3.77 -4.25 -24.01
CA ALA A 613 4.97 -5.07 -24.12
C ALA A 613 6.04 -4.64 -23.09
N ALA A 614 7.03 -5.49 -22.82
CA ALA A 614 8.07 -5.23 -21.81
C ALA A 614 8.88 -3.93 -22.04
N HIS A 615 8.99 -3.46 -23.28
CA HIS A 615 9.70 -2.23 -23.64
C HIS A 615 8.81 -0.97 -23.63
N THR A 616 7.52 -1.10 -23.29
CA THR A 616 6.57 0.01 -23.21
C THR A 616 5.79 -0.02 -21.90
N ASN A 617 5.20 1.10 -21.53
CA ASN A 617 4.28 1.16 -20.40
C ASN A 617 3.13 2.12 -20.71
N LEU A 618 1.90 1.61 -20.66
CA LEU A 618 0.68 2.40 -20.83
C LEU A 618 -0.06 2.46 -19.49
N MET A 619 -0.29 3.68 -19.01
CA MET A 619 -1.10 3.92 -17.81
C MET A 619 -1.84 5.24 -17.91
N GLY A 620 -2.98 5.37 -17.24
CA GLY A 620 -3.79 6.58 -17.30
C GLY A 620 -4.88 6.65 -16.26
N CYS A 621 -5.64 7.74 -16.30
CA CYS A 621 -6.81 7.96 -15.45
C CYS A 621 -8.00 8.34 -16.33
N VAL A 622 -9.18 7.82 -16.01
CA VAL A 622 -10.45 8.12 -16.68
C VAL A 622 -11.43 8.67 -15.64
N ALA A 623 -12.10 9.78 -15.94
CA ALA A 623 -13.12 10.36 -15.07
C ALA A 623 -14.23 9.34 -14.80
N ARG A 624 -14.89 9.44 -13.63
CA ARG A 624 -15.92 8.46 -13.22
C ARG A 624 -17.12 8.40 -14.18
N ASP A 625 -17.41 9.49 -14.87
CA ASP A 625 -18.44 9.60 -15.90
C ASP A 625 -17.92 9.30 -17.33
N ALA A 626 -16.65 8.90 -17.46
CA ALA A 626 -15.93 8.74 -18.71
C ALA A 626 -15.95 10.00 -19.62
N GLY A 627 -16.11 11.20 -19.04
CA GLY A 627 -16.15 12.46 -19.77
C GLY A 627 -14.76 12.98 -20.17
N GLU A 628 -13.71 12.54 -19.48
CA GLU A 628 -12.32 12.95 -19.68
C GLU A 628 -11.36 11.80 -19.34
N ALA A 629 -10.24 11.71 -20.04
CA ALA A 629 -9.16 10.79 -19.73
C ALA A 629 -7.77 11.37 -20.06
N LEU A 630 -6.77 10.89 -19.34
CA LEU A 630 -5.36 11.23 -19.53
C LEU A 630 -4.50 9.95 -19.48
N PHE A 631 -3.75 9.68 -20.53
CA PHE A 631 -2.92 8.46 -20.64
C PHE A 631 -1.47 8.79 -21.01
N ALA A 632 -0.53 8.22 -20.24
CA ALA A 632 0.89 8.17 -20.56
C ALA A 632 1.22 6.87 -21.30
N PHE A 633 1.84 7.00 -22.47
CA PHE A 633 2.50 5.92 -23.19
C PHE A 633 4.02 6.17 -23.15
N ALA A 634 4.74 5.38 -22.37
CA ALA A 634 6.19 5.44 -22.25
C ALA A 634 6.86 4.36 -23.10
N VAL A 635 7.85 4.76 -23.89
CA VAL A 635 8.76 3.88 -24.63
C VAL A 635 10.04 3.78 -23.82
N LEU A 636 10.26 2.63 -23.19
CA LEU A 636 11.34 2.38 -22.22
C LEU A 636 12.57 1.76 -22.87
N ASP A 637 12.40 1.08 -24.01
CA ASP A 637 13.49 0.53 -24.80
C ASP A 637 13.16 0.57 -26.30
N LEU A 638 14.08 0.08 -27.13
CA LEU A 638 13.90 0.02 -28.59
C LEU A 638 12.66 -0.81 -28.96
N GLU A 639 11.93 -0.32 -29.97
CA GLU A 639 10.86 -1.08 -30.61
C GLU A 639 11.41 -2.37 -31.25
N ILE A 640 10.69 -3.46 -31.06
CA ILE A 640 11.05 -4.77 -31.63
C ILE A 640 10.78 -4.77 -33.14
N ALA A 641 9.67 -4.18 -33.56
CA ALA A 641 9.31 -3.98 -34.96
C ALA A 641 9.72 -2.58 -35.44
N THR A 642 9.78 -2.39 -36.76
CA THR A 642 10.12 -1.08 -37.36
C THR A 642 9.17 0.04 -36.93
N LEU A 643 7.90 -0.30 -36.65
CA LEU A 643 6.87 0.62 -36.21
C LEU A 643 6.25 0.10 -34.91
N PRO A 644 5.86 1.00 -33.98
CA PRO A 644 5.16 0.60 -32.76
C PRO A 644 3.83 -0.10 -33.07
N GLU A 645 3.41 -0.97 -32.16
CA GLU A 645 2.06 -1.52 -32.17
C GLU A 645 1.01 -0.45 -31.81
N ARG A 646 -0.26 -0.73 -32.10
CA ARG A 646 -1.34 0.18 -31.70
C ARG A 646 -1.60 0.09 -30.22
N VAL A 647 -1.81 1.26 -29.60
CA VAL A 647 -2.22 1.39 -28.21
C VAL A 647 -3.73 1.63 -28.14
N THR A 648 -4.42 0.88 -27.30
CA THR A 648 -5.83 1.09 -26.96
C THR A 648 -5.94 1.80 -25.62
N PHE A 649 -6.98 2.62 -25.46
CA PHE A 649 -7.20 3.39 -24.23
C PHE A 649 -8.33 2.75 -23.42
N PRO A 650 -8.04 1.96 -22.38
CA PRO A 650 -9.07 1.27 -21.60
C PRO A 650 -9.93 2.25 -20.78
N GLY A 651 -11.12 1.81 -20.36
CA GLY A 651 -12.00 2.59 -19.48
C GLY A 651 -12.85 3.69 -20.12
N LEU A 652 -12.66 3.99 -21.42
CA LEU A 652 -13.51 4.94 -22.13
C LEU A 652 -14.91 4.37 -22.39
N ASP A 653 -15.92 5.24 -22.42
CA ASP A 653 -17.27 4.86 -22.83
C ASP A 653 -17.32 4.67 -24.35
N ARG A 654 -17.67 3.45 -24.78
CA ARG A 654 -17.71 3.05 -26.18
C ARG A 654 -18.75 3.83 -26.99
N ALA A 655 -19.81 4.33 -26.36
CA ALA A 655 -20.89 5.07 -26.99
C ALA A 655 -20.55 6.57 -27.19
N LYS A 656 -19.57 7.10 -26.46
CA LYS A 656 -19.13 8.49 -26.57
C LYS A 656 -18.15 8.70 -27.73
N THR A 657 -18.00 9.94 -28.16
CA THR A 657 -16.89 10.37 -29.02
C THR A 657 -15.94 11.23 -28.22
N TYR A 658 -14.65 11.17 -28.54
CA TYR A 658 -13.59 11.84 -27.80
C TYR A 658 -12.73 12.65 -28.76
N ARG A 659 -12.44 13.89 -28.36
CA ARG A 659 -11.37 14.70 -28.94
C ARG A 659 -10.05 14.26 -28.33
N VAL A 660 -9.17 13.74 -29.18
CA VAL A 660 -7.84 13.24 -28.79
C VAL A 660 -6.78 14.29 -29.11
N ARG A 661 -5.95 14.62 -28.11
CA ARG A 661 -4.80 15.52 -28.23
C ARG A 661 -3.57 14.90 -27.60
N LEU A 662 -2.39 15.23 -28.14
CA LEU A 662 -1.11 14.94 -27.53
C LEU A 662 -0.67 16.18 -26.75
N VAL A 663 -0.73 16.10 -25.42
CA VAL A 663 -0.44 17.22 -24.52
C VAL A 663 1.00 17.20 -24.00
N TRP A 664 1.72 16.09 -24.17
CA TRP A 664 3.14 15.99 -23.83
C TRP A 664 3.93 15.03 -24.73
N PRO A 665 5.21 15.34 -25.03
CA PRO A 665 5.86 16.65 -24.88
C PRO A 665 5.38 17.62 -25.97
N LYS A 666 5.54 18.93 -25.76
CA LYS A 666 5.22 19.94 -26.79
C LYS A 666 6.06 19.78 -28.06
N HIS A 667 7.31 19.34 -27.91
CA HIS A 667 8.21 19.07 -29.03
C HIS A 667 9.09 17.85 -28.70
N ASN A 668 9.14 16.89 -29.62
CA ASN A 668 10.08 15.78 -29.56
C ASN A 668 10.84 15.67 -30.90
N PRO A 669 12.15 15.95 -30.93
CA PRO A 669 12.93 15.95 -32.17
C PRO A 669 13.16 14.55 -32.75
N SER A 670 12.78 13.48 -32.06
CA SER A 670 12.88 12.11 -32.59
C SER A 670 11.70 11.68 -33.46
N ILE A 671 10.58 12.40 -33.41
CA ILE A 671 9.38 12.07 -34.18
C ILE A 671 9.59 12.45 -35.64
N SER A 672 9.50 11.46 -36.53
CA SER A 672 9.54 11.67 -37.98
C SER A 672 8.13 11.78 -38.57
N THR A 673 8.01 12.53 -39.65
CA THR A 673 6.74 12.80 -40.36
C THR A 673 6.74 12.12 -41.73
N PRO A 674 5.57 11.73 -42.28
CA PRO A 674 4.24 11.89 -41.71
C PRO A 674 3.94 10.84 -40.64
N CYS A 675 3.25 11.25 -39.57
CA CYS A 675 2.77 10.36 -38.52
C CYS A 675 1.35 10.73 -38.08
N ILE A 676 0.81 10.03 -37.07
CA ILE A 676 -0.54 10.30 -36.56
C ILE A 676 -0.67 11.72 -35.99
N ILE A 677 0.41 12.31 -35.46
CA ILE A 677 0.37 13.69 -34.94
C ILE A 677 0.02 14.67 -36.05
N ASP A 678 0.63 14.52 -37.22
CA ASP A 678 0.38 15.39 -38.38
C ASP A 678 -1.01 15.12 -38.96
N ALA A 679 -1.32 13.84 -39.19
CA ALA A 679 -2.56 13.42 -39.85
C ALA A 679 -3.82 13.77 -39.05
N ALA A 680 -3.74 13.72 -37.72
CA ALA A 680 -4.85 13.99 -36.81
C ALA A 680 -4.75 15.35 -36.11
N GLY A 681 -3.72 16.16 -36.42
CA GLY A 681 -3.49 17.46 -35.77
C GLY A 681 -3.42 17.36 -34.24
N LEU A 682 -2.79 16.32 -33.69
CA LEU A 682 -2.87 15.98 -32.27
C LEU A 682 -2.27 17.05 -31.35
N GLN A 683 -1.32 17.86 -31.84
CA GLN A 683 -0.75 18.99 -31.10
C GLN A 683 -1.48 20.32 -31.35
N GLY A 684 -2.55 20.32 -32.17
CA GLY A 684 -3.42 21.46 -32.42
C GLY A 684 -4.84 21.19 -31.91
N GLU A 685 -5.84 21.26 -32.80
CA GLU A 685 -7.24 21.04 -32.42
C GLU A 685 -7.58 19.61 -32.01
N GLY A 686 -6.72 18.64 -32.36
CA GLY A 686 -6.96 17.21 -32.16
C GLY A 686 -8.00 16.64 -33.13
N VAL A 687 -8.24 15.33 -33.00
CA VAL A 687 -9.20 14.58 -33.84
C VAL A 687 -10.34 14.05 -32.97
N VAL A 688 -11.56 14.03 -33.52
CA VAL A 688 -12.72 13.41 -32.86
C VAL A 688 -12.88 11.98 -33.34
N VAL A 689 -12.84 11.02 -32.41
CA VAL A 689 -12.88 9.58 -32.68
C VAL A 689 -13.84 8.92 -31.69
N SER A 690 -14.55 7.86 -32.10
CA SER A 690 -15.43 7.12 -31.17
C SER A 690 -14.63 6.39 -30.09
N GLY A 691 -15.20 6.32 -28.87
CA GLY A 691 -14.64 5.53 -27.78
C GLY A 691 -14.50 4.06 -28.15
N ALA A 692 -15.42 3.51 -28.94
CA ALA A 692 -15.33 2.16 -29.49
C ALA A 692 -14.06 1.95 -30.35
N ALA A 693 -13.71 2.90 -31.21
CA ALA A 693 -12.48 2.80 -32.01
C ALA A 693 -11.22 2.93 -31.14
N LEU A 694 -11.23 3.82 -30.13
CA LEU A 694 -10.10 4.02 -29.23
C LEU A 694 -9.84 2.83 -28.28
N THR A 695 -10.89 2.11 -27.88
CA THR A 695 -10.81 0.94 -26.98
C THR A 695 -10.56 -0.37 -27.72
N THR A 696 -10.96 -0.51 -28.99
CA THR A 696 -10.83 -1.77 -29.75
C THR A 696 -9.77 -1.73 -30.84
N TYR A 697 -9.62 -0.62 -31.56
CA TYR A 697 -8.66 -0.51 -32.69
C TYR A 697 -7.37 0.20 -32.29
N GLY A 698 -7.49 1.25 -31.46
CA GLY A 698 -6.36 1.99 -30.92
C GLY A 698 -5.70 2.96 -31.91
N ILE A 699 -4.62 3.58 -31.45
CA ILE A 699 -3.79 4.52 -32.21
C ILE A 699 -2.40 3.93 -32.35
N GLN A 700 -1.81 3.97 -33.55
CA GLN A 700 -0.38 3.68 -33.70
C GLN A 700 0.40 4.93 -33.25
N PRO A 701 1.16 4.88 -32.13
CA PRO A 701 1.95 6.02 -31.70
C PRO A 701 3.06 6.30 -32.73
N PRO A 702 3.57 7.54 -32.79
CA PRO A 702 4.72 7.86 -33.63
C PRO A 702 5.95 7.08 -33.17
N LEU A 703 6.86 6.78 -34.11
CA LEU A 703 8.16 6.22 -33.76
C LEU A 703 8.97 7.26 -32.96
N THR A 704 9.45 6.88 -31.78
CA THR A 704 10.28 7.73 -30.92
C THR A 704 11.57 7.01 -30.53
N ARG A 705 12.54 7.75 -30.00
CA ARG A 705 13.69 7.13 -29.32
C ARG A 705 13.25 6.51 -27.97
N PRO A 706 14.01 5.53 -27.44
CA PRO A 706 13.86 5.08 -26.06
C PRO A 706 13.88 6.25 -25.07
N ASP A 707 13.32 6.02 -23.89
CA ASP A 707 13.20 6.99 -22.80
C ASP A 707 12.41 8.24 -23.24
N THR A 708 11.29 8.00 -23.93
CA THR A 708 10.29 8.99 -24.32
C THR A 708 8.95 8.63 -23.70
N CYS A 709 8.18 9.63 -23.26
CA CYS A 709 6.80 9.43 -22.83
C CYS A 709 5.88 10.43 -23.51
N LEU A 710 4.80 9.92 -24.09
CA LEU A 710 3.75 10.66 -24.76
C LEU A 710 2.52 10.70 -23.85
N ILE A 711 1.96 11.88 -23.60
CA ILE A 711 0.73 12.01 -22.81
C ILE A 711 -0.41 12.45 -23.72
N TYR A 712 -1.45 11.63 -23.76
CA TYR A 712 -2.67 11.87 -24.53
C TYR A 712 -3.79 12.34 -23.61
N HIS A 713 -4.45 13.42 -23.99
CA HIS A 713 -5.69 13.89 -23.38
C HIS A 713 -6.86 13.55 -24.28
N LEU A 714 -7.92 13.00 -23.69
CA LEU A 714 -9.12 12.59 -24.39
C LEU A 714 -10.32 13.21 -23.68
N LYS A 715 -11.02 14.12 -24.36
CA LYS A 715 -12.20 14.78 -23.81
C LYS A 715 -13.45 14.43 -24.61
N SER A 716 -14.49 13.94 -23.95
CA SER A 716 -15.74 13.60 -24.61
C SER A 716 -16.32 14.83 -25.31
N CYS A 717 -16.87 14.62 -26.51
CA CYS A 717 -17.62 15.63 -27.25
C CYS A 717 -19.12 15.38 -27.04
N GLU A 718 -19.90 16.46 -26.99
CA GLU A 718 -21.37 16.41 -26.98
C GLU A 718 -21.94 15.77 -28.24
#